data_AF-A0A8J9VEX1-F1
#
_entry.id   AF-A0A8J9VEX1-F1
#
_cell.length_a   1.000
_cell.length_b   1.000
_cell.length_c   1.000
_cell.angle_alpha   90.00
_cell.angle_beta   90.00
_cell.angle_gamma   90.00
#
_symmetry.space_group_name_H-M   'P 1'
#
loop_
_entity.id
_entity.type
_entity.pdbx_description
1 polymer ?
#
loop_
_entity_poly.entity_id
_entity_poly.type
_entity_poly.pdbx_seq_one_letter_code
_entity_poly.pdbx_strand_id
1 'polypeptide(L)'
;MDRRAARVCMGLVLVLLVDPAKGQNAQWLEVFSTIQGAGQTVMDAWNAAAGVEVSHHKCPIVEQWSSLTIKRVKIVLEASDGNKEFIFNGENSGKTDWFTRARLISSPYNDIMTDPINYFSVEGLNDAQRRFYISRNHGGCGNDRGWLVVADAGPSGICNWERASTAEHPHVLYSKLSTSVRWDDTANVGKADRLVIYIEGDNVRCDPAWLDVFSTVKGTGQTVYDAWSAPAGTAVLHNKCPVLEFWDSLTVKRVKITLEASDGDKKFIFDGLGSDKNSWFSKSRLISSPYTDISTEPQNVFSITGDNNAQRRFYINRNYNSCPGDRGWLVVADGGPSGICSWERASTSEHPHVLYSKQSTNVVWDDAANVGKADRLLISIDADGVVCSCPVGYTFNSDGTSCDDIDECTAGTDNCGSDATCSNTVGSFTCACNSGYTGNGVTCADIDECTAGTHNCGSDATCSNTVGGFTCACNSGYSGDGITCTDINGCDSNPCDTSNMAICADVPAPGTGATCTCPPGYWGDGLSSGTGCTGCASLYPALVPASNFGVYQGKCFWSSDARRHKQRETYAAALKVCRDNGGTLIMLKDRATQTFILNHLKDKRVRGRKERRFWMGLDDLNAEKVFLWNDGTPLGGHNSFKSTAPHKERDCVTLWKPQKRVPRWYIKDCDMSYPYICQFGGGGYK
;
A
#
# COMPACT_ATOMS: atom_id res chain seq x y z
N MET A 1 35.56 16.19 30.58
CA MET A 1 36.75 15.64 29.89
C MET A 1 36.22 14.42 29.17
N ASP A 2 36.12 14.33 27.84
CA ASP A 2 36.96 14.85 26.77
C ASP A 2 36.12 15.29 25.55
N ARG A 3 36.61 16.30 24.82
CA ARG A 3 35.94 17.00 23.70
C ARG A 3 36.49 16.48 22.36
N ARG A 4 35.62 16.04 21.46
CA ARG A 4 35.75 15.98 19.98
C ARG A 4 34.48 15.30 19.45
N ALA A 5 33.75 15.74 18.42
CA ALA A 5 33.58 17.01 17.73
C ALA A 5 32.32 16.77 16.86
N ALA A 6 31.19 17.37 17.23
CA ALA A 6 29.99 17.34 16.39
C ALA A 6 30.26 18.13 15.11
N ARG A 7 30.37 17.44 13.97
CA ARG A 7 30.34 18.05 12.63
C ARG A 7 28.92 17.93 12.11
N VAL A 8 28.10 18.91 12.48
CA VAL A 8 26.88 19.24 11.74
C VAL A 8 27.33 20.01 10.51
N CYS A 9 26.94 19.55 9.32
CA CYS A 9 27.17 20.22 8.05
C CYS A 9 26.59 21.64 8.10
N MET A 10 27.46 22.64 8.23
CA MET A 10 27.14 24.02 7.90
C MET A 10 27.18 24.16 6.37
N GLY A 11 26.01 23.99 5.75
CA GLY A 11 25.75 24.67 4.48
C GLY A 11 25.87 26.18 4.72
N LEU A 12 26.42 26.89 3.73
CA LEU A 12 26.72 28.32 3.80
C LEU A 12 25.42 29.11 4.03
N VAL A 13 25.06 29.30 5.30
CA VAL A 13 24.05 30.26 5.72
C VAL A 13 24.60 31.64 5.38
N LEU A 14 23.83 32.38 4.59
CA LEU A 14 23.85 33.83 4.45
C LEU A 14 24.56 34.47 5.65
N VAL A 15 25.68 35.19 5.44
CA VAL A 15 26.35 35.91 6.53
C VAL A 15 25.40 37.01 7.01
N LEU A 16 24.57 36.64 7.97
CA LEU A 16 23.82 37.52 8.85
C LEU A 16 24.85 38.19 9.77
N LEU A 17 25.33 39.37 9.38
CA LEU A 17 25.85 40.31 10.36
C LEU A 17 24.66 40.84 11.17
N VAL A 18 24.24 40.07 12.18
CA VAL A 18 23.36 40.58 13.24
C VAL A 18 24.25 41.18 14.31
N ASP A 19 24.39 42.51 14.29
CA ASP A 19 24.78 43.26 15.49
C ASP A 19 23.61 43.14 16.50
N PRO A 20 23.78 42.46 17.66
CA PRO A 20 22.68 42.22 18.59
C PRO A 20 22.21 43.46 19.36
N ALA A 21 22.83 44.64 19.16
CA ALA A 21 22.55 45.84 19.94
C ALA A 21 21.56 46.84 19.31
N LYS A 22 21.01 46.60 18.10
CA LYS A 22 20.04 47.50 17.47
C LYS A 22 18.89 46.72 16.84
N GLY A 23 17.68 46.89 17.39
CA GLY A 23 16.46 46.23 16.93
C GLY A 23 16.06 46.61 15.50
N GLN A 24 15.53 45.61 14.77
CA GLN A 24 14.99 45.68 13.40
C GLN A 24 16.05 46.09 12.35
N ASN A 25 16.97 45.17 12.02
CA ASN A 25 18.03 45.40 11.03
C ASN A 25 17.56 45.07 9.60
N ALA A 26 17.16 46.11 8.89
CA ALA A 26 17.29 46.30 7.44
C ALA A 26 18.24 45.32 6.73
N GLN A 27 17.71 44.38 5.94
CA GLN A 27 18.53 43.54 5.08
C GLN A 27 18.95 44.34 3.84
N TRP A 28 20.24 44.64 3.73
CA TRP A 28 20.84 45.27 2.56
C TRP A 28 21.28 44.21 1.55
N LEU A 29 20.78 44.29 0.32
CA LEU A 29 21.16 43.43 -0.78
C LEU A 29 22.17 44.14 -1.69
N GLU A 30 23.35 43.56 -1.89
CA GLU A 30 24.29 44.05 -2.91
C GLU A 30 23.68 43.85 -4.30
N VAL A 31 23.48 44.94 -5.04
CA VAL A 31 22.91 44.87 -6.40
C VAL A 31 23.89 45.26 -7.48
N PHE A 32 25.00 45.88 -7.10
CA PHE A 32 26.06 46.22 -8.03
C PHE A 32 27.37 46.35 -7.29
N SER A 33 28.45 45.84 -7.88
CA SER A 33 29.79 46.19 -7.45
C SER A 33 30.79 46.21 -8.60
N THR A 34 31.71 47.17 -8.51
CA THR A 34 32.80 47.37 -9.47
C THR A 34 34.15 47.24 -8.79
N ILE A 35 35.10 46.62 -9.49
CA ILE A 35 36.51 46.52 -9.06
C ILE A 35 37.35 47.42 -9.97
N GLN A 36 38.35 48.09 -9.40
CA GLN A 36 39.29 48.90 -10.16
C GLN A 36 39.99 48.07 -11.25
N GLY A 37 40.01 48.57 -12.50
CA GLY A 37 40.78 47.95 -13.59
C GLY A 37 40.03 47.01 -14.55
N ALA A 38 38.68 47.01 -14.55
CA ALA A 38 37.90 46.01 -15.29
C ALA A 38 37.58 46.32 -16.78
N GLY A 39 38.20 47.32 -17.40
CA GLY A 39 38.16 47.56 -18.87
C GLY A 39 36.84 48.10 -19.46
N GLN A 40 35.73 48.07 -18.71
CA GLN A 40 34.47 48.76 -19.03
C GLN A 40 34.17 49.82 -17.96
N THR A 41 33.49 50.89 -18.35
CA THR A 41 33.13 51.96 -17.41
C THR A 41 32.09 51.48 -16.40
N VAL A 42 32.14 52.02 -15.18
CA VAL A 42 31.17 51.67 -14.11
C VAL A 42 29.74 51.92 -14.58
N MET A 43 29.55 52.97 -15.40
CA MET A 43 28.24 53.37 -15.89
C MET A 43 27.79 52.62 -17.14
N ASP A 44 28.71 52.21 -18.01
CA ASP A 44 28.39 51.27 -19.10
C ASP A 44 27.89 49.96 -18.51
N ALA A 45 28.51 49.48 -17.43
CA ALA A 45 28.05 48.29 -16.73
C ALA A 45 26.73 48.49 -15.98
N TRP A 46 26.53 49.66 -15.36
CA TRP A 46 25.26 50.00 -14.71
C TRP A 46 24.11 50.12 -15.71
N ASN A 47 24.35 50.70 -16.90
CA ASN A 47 23.33 50.91 -17.94
C ASN A 47 23.19 49.76 -18.93
N ALA A 48 24.09 48.79 -18.91
CA ALA A 48 24.04 47.59 -19.72
C ALA A 48 22.67 46.91 -19.61
N ALA A 49 22.02 46.65 -20.75
CA ALA A 49 20.75 45.93 -20.76
C ALA A 49 20.91 44.53 -20.14
N ALA A 50 19.82 43.93 -19.69
CA ALA A 50 19.85 42.55 -19.18
C ALA A 50 20.49 41.62 -20.23
N GLY A 51 21.47 40.81 -19.80
CA GLY A 51 22.20 39.89 -20.68
C GLY A 51 23.40 40.49 -21.42
N VAL A 52 23.68 41.79 -21.28
CA VAL A 52 24.92 42.38 -21.80
C VAL A 52 26.07 42.05 -20.84
N GLU A 53 27.14 41.46 -21.38
CA GLU A 53 28.33 41.07 -20.61
C GLU A 53 29.00 42.31 -20.02
N VAL A 54 29.04 42.36 -18.69
CA VAL A 54 29.69 43.42 -17.94
C VAL A 54 30.81 42.87 -17.08
N SER A 55 31.95 43.57 -17.02
CA SER A 55 33.10 43.15 -16.21
C SER A 55 32.93 43.36 -14.70
N HIS A 56 31.73 43.76 -14.28
CA HIS A 56 31.34 44.13 -12.92
C HIS A 56 30.18 43.26 -12.45
N HIS A 57 29.97 43.13 -11.14
CA HIS A 57 28.79 42.46 -10.62
C HIS A 57 27.57 43.37 -10.79
N LYS A 58 26.54 42.91 -11.49
CA LYS A 58 25.24 43.56 -11.58
C LYS A 58 24.13 42.56 -11.35
N CYS A 59 23.29 42.83 -10.37
CA CYS A 59 22.17 41.98 -10.02
C CYS A 59 21.00 42.19 -10.99
N PRO A 60 20.38 41.11 -11.54
CA PRO A 60 19.29 41.22 -12.50
C PRO A 60 18.07 42.02 -11.99
N ILE A 61 17.87 42.05 -10.66
CA ILE A 61 16.77 42.78 -10.01
C ILE A 61 16.83 44.30 -10.29
N VAL A 62 18.01 44.84 -10.62
CA VAL A 62 18.19 46.27 -10.97
C VAL A 62 17.37 46.64 -12.21
N GLU A 63 17.17 45.72 -13.15
CA GLU A 63 16.36 45.96 -14.35
C GLU A 63 14.85 45.85 -14.08
N GLN A 64 14.47 45.36 -12.90
CA GLN A 64 13.09 45.24 -12.45
C GLN A 64 12.73 46.33 -11.43
N TRP A 65 13.53 47.41 -11.34
CA TRP A 65 13.42 48.44 -10.30
C TRP A 65 11.99 49.00 -10.13
N SER A 66 11.28 49.23 -11.24
CA SER A 66 9.92 49.76 -11.24
C SER A 66 8.86 48.82 -10.64
N SER A 67 9.16 47.52 -10.55
CA SER A 67 8.29 46.51 -9.92
C SER A 67 8.63 46.20 -8.47
N LEU A 68 9.66 46.84 -7.89
CA LEU A 68 10.13 46.58 -6.53
C LEU A 68 9.70 47.69 -5.57
N THR A 69 9.48 47.31 -4.31
CA THR A 69 9.30 48.27 -3.21
C THR A 69 10.65 48.51 -2.55
N ILE A 70 11.40 49.51 -3.04
CA ILE A 70 12.68 49.91 -2.47
C ILE A 70 12.45 50.94 -1.37
N LYS A 71 13.01 50.68 -0.17
CA LYS A 71 12.96 51.56 1.00
C LYS A 71 14.17 52.48 1.03
N ARG A 72 15.37 51.91 0.89
CA ARG A 72 16.63 52.68 0.92
C ARG A 72 17.66 52.14 -0.07
N VAL A 73 18.56 53.02 -0.48
CA VAL A 73 19.73 52.66 -1.32
C VAL A 73 20.99 53.11 -0.59
N LYS A 74 22.00 52.25 -0.53
CA LYS A 74 23.28 52.52 0.13
C LYS A 74 24.43 52.37 -0.84
N ILE A 75 25.27 53.39 -0.94
CA ILE A 75 26.52 53.33 -1.70
C ILE A 75 27.67 53.20 -0.70
N VAL A 76 28.55 52.24 -0.92
CA VAL A 76 29.76 52.01 -0.13
C VAL A 76 30.97 52.12 -1.04
N LEU A 77 31.91 52.99 -0.68
CA LEU A 77 33.26 53.00 -1.24
C LEU A 77 34.15 52.22 -0.30
N GLU A 78 34.67 51.08 -0.74
CA GLU A 78 35.66 50.32 0.01
C GLU A 78 37.04 50.87 -0.34
N ALA A 79 37.73 51.37 0.68
CA ALA A 79 39.04 51.96 0.52
C ALA A 79 39.95 51.58 1.69
N SER A 80 41.26 51.52 1.41
CA SER A 80 42.29 51.26 2.42
C SER A 80 42.27 52.18 3.65
N ASP A 81 41.73 53.40 3.55
CA ASP A 81 41.59 54.35 4.67
C ASP A 81 40.21 54.32 5.36
N GLY A 82 39.40 53.30 5.06
CA GLY A 82 38.09 53.04 5.65
C GLY A 82 36.93 53.35 4.71
N ASN A 83 35.82 52.63 4.91
CA ASN A 83 34.67 52.71 4.03
C ASN A 83 33.97 54.08 4.10
N LYS A 84 33.52 54.58 2.95
CA LYS A 84 32.70 55.80 2.87
C LYS A 84 31.28 55.40 2.47
N GLU A 85 30.30 55.66 3.34
CA GLU A 85 28.92 55.20 3.17
C GLU A 85 27.93 56.35 2.97
N PHE A 86 27.12 56.25 1.91
CA PHE A 86 26.01 57.15 1.64
C PHE A 86 24.71 56.36 1.69
N ILE A 87 23.67 56.91 2.32
CA ILE A 87 22.34 56.29 2.35
C ILE A 87 21.34 57.27 1.75
N PHE A 88 20.50 56.77 0.85
CA PHE A 88 19.46 57.50 0.15
C PHE A 88 18.08 56.89 0.40
N ASN A 89 17.03 57.72 0.32
CA ASN A 89 15.64 57.30 0.30
C ASN A 89 15.30 56.73 -1.08
N GLY A 90 15.00 55.42 -1.12
CA GLY A 90 14.65 54.70 -2.35
C GLY A 90 13.15 54.62 -2.64
N GLU A 91 12.28 55.13 -1.75
CA GLU A 91 10.84 55.06 -1.93
C GLU A 91 10.39 55.88 -3.15
N ASN A 92 9.55 55.28 -4.00
CA ASN A 92 9.06 55.90 -5.24
C ASN A 92 10.19 56.47 -6.12
N SER A 93 11.29 55.72 -6.25
CA SER A 93 12.41 56.06 -7.12
C SER A 93 12.46 55.10 -8.31
N GLY A 94 12.93 55.56 -9.46
CA GLY A 94 13.53 54.73 -10.50
C GLY A 94 14.99 54.37 -10.18
N LYS A 95 15.68 53.68 -11.10
CA LYS A 95 17.08 53.21 -10.90
C LYS A 95 18.15 54.31 -11.00
N THR A 96 17.80 55.52 -11.42
CA THR A 96 18.74 56.65 -11.62
C THR A 96 18.40 57.91 -10.83
N ASP A 97 17.20 58.03 -10.26
CA ASP A 97 16.70 59.24 -9.60
C ASP A 97 16.75 59.18 -8.05
N TRP A 98 17.09 58.02 -7.48
CA TRP A 98 17.32 57.89 -6.03
C TRP A 98 18.59 58.63 -5.59
N PHE A 99 19.53 58.79 -6.51
CA PHE A 99 20.75 59.53 -6.31
C PHE A 99 20.47 61.03 -6.50
N THR A 100 19.84 61.65 -5.49
CA THR A 100 19.69 63.12 -5.42
C THR A 100 19.93 63.61 -4.01
N ARG A 101 20.31 64.89 -3.86
CA ARG A 101 20.41 65.54 -2.55
C ARG A 101 19.10 65.45 -1.76
N ALA A 102 17.96 65.63 -2.44
CA ALA A 102 16.64 65.57 -1.81
C ALA A 102 16.35 64.20 -1.15
N ARG A 103 17.01 63.15 -1.63
CA ARG A 103 16.88 61.79 -1.11
C ARG A 103 18.04 61.38 -0.20
N LEU A 104 19.09 62.18 -0.04
CA LEU A 104 20.24 61.84 0.82
C LEU A 104 19.82 61.83 2.30
N ILE A 105 19.93 60.67 2.94
CA ILE A 105 19.62 60.44 4.35
C ILE A 105 20.87 60.61 5.21
N SER A 106 21.99 60.01 4.78
CA SER A 106 23.26 60.10 5.50
C SER A 106 24.44 60.07 4.55
N SER A 107 25.55 60.67 4.98
CA SER A 107 26.78 60.79 4.20
C SER A 107 28.01 60.76 5.12
N PRO A 108 29.20 60.39 4.64
CA PRO A 108 30.41 60.42 5.45
C PRO A 108 31.04 61.82 5.53
N TYR A 109 30.45 62.82 4.86
CA TYR A 109 30.94 64.19 4.81
C TYR A 109 30.00 65.14 5.55
N ASN A 110 30.57 66.05 6.34
CA ASN A 110 29.80 66.90 7.24
C ASN A 110 29.16 68.08 6.51
N ASP A 111 29.80 68.58 5.46
CA ASP A 111 29.38 69.77 4.71
C ASP A 111 28.31 69.45 3.66
N ILE A 112 28.31 68.23 3.09
CA ILE A 112 27.44 67.83 1.97
C ILE A 112 25.94 68.01 2.22
N MET A 113 25.46 67.84 3.46
CA MET A 113 24.04 67.99 3.80
C MET A 113 23.61 69.47 3.79
N THR A 114 24.56 70.38 4.06
CA THR A 114 24.32 71.82 4.19
C THR A 114 24.77 72.63 2.97
N ASP A 115 25.72 72.13 2.20
CA ASP A 115 26.31 72.83 1.05
C ASP A 115 25.28 72.95 -0.09
N PRO A 116 25.14 74.11 -0.76
CA PRO A 116 24.29 74.27 -1.94
C PRO A 116 24.92 73.57 -3.15
N ILE A 117 24.93 72.23 -3.13
CA ILE A 117 25.46 71.38 -4.20
C ILE A 117 24.87 71.83 -5.54
N ASN A 118 25.75 72.15 -6.49
CA ASN A 118 25.36 72.55 -7.84
C ASN A 118 25.44 71.39 -8.86
N TYR A 119 26.15 70.30 -8.55
CA TYR A 119 26.20 69.12 -9.43
C TYR A 119 26.20 67.78 -8.68
N PHE A 120 25.08 67.09 -8.80
CA PHE A 120 24.84 65.74 -8.30
C PHE A 120 24.26 64.93 -9.47
N SER A 121 25.06 64.11 -10.14
CA SER A 121 24.62 63.43 -11.37
C SER A 121 25.16 62.02 -11.52
N VAL A 122 24.29 61.14 -12.03
CA VAL A 122 24.60 59.79 -12.56
C VAL A 122 24.51 59.77 -14.09
N GLU A 123 24.19 60.91 -14.73
CA GLU A 123 23.90 60.96 -16.17
C GLU A 123 24.83 61.90 -16.95
N GLY A 124 25.28 61.37 -18.09
CA GLY A 124 26.27 61.94 -18.98
C GLY A 124 25.78 63.17 -19.71
N LEU A 125 26.02 64.33 -19.11
CA LEU A 125 26.12 65.58 -19.85
C LEU A 125 27.44 65.55 -20.64
N ASN A 126 27.32 65.17 -21.91
CA ASN A 126 28.16 65.46 -23.09
C ASN A 126 29.70 65.44 -22.90
N ASP A 127 30.36 64.53 -23.61
CA ASP A 127 31.79 64.49 -23.99
C ASP A 127 32.89 64.64 -22.91
N ALA A 128 32.57 64.71 -21.61
CA ALA A 128 33.56 65.06 -20.57
C ALA A 128 34.10 63.91 -19.69
N GLN A 129 33.97 62.64 -20.07
CA GLN A 129 34.63 61.48 -19.40
C GLN A 129 34.34 61.26 -17.89
N ARG A 130 33.43 62.03 -17.27
CA ARG A 130 32.96 61.89 -15.87
C ARG A 130 31.53 61.33 -15.85
N ARG A 131 31.32 60.13 -15.33
CA ARG A 131 30.00 59.45 -15.41
C ARG A 131 29.17 59.53 -14.15
N PHE A 132 29.80 59.68 -12.99
CA PHE A 132 29.11 59.76 -11.71
C PHE A 132 29.91 60.65 -10.76
N TYR A 133 29.28 61.66 -10.18
CA TYR A 133 29.98 62.57 -9.27
C TYR A 133 29.06 63.32 -8.31
N ILE A 134 29.62 63.61 -7.14
CA ILE A 134 29.10 64.51 -6.13
C ILE A 134 30.12 65.64 -6.01
N SER A 135 29.80 66.78 -6.63
CA SER A 135 30.71 67.91 -6.76
C SER A 135 30.12 69.19 -6.18
N ARG A 136 30.98 69.95 -5.53
CA ARG A 136 30.66 71.27 -4.96
C ARG A 136 30.81 72.38 -6.00
N ASN A 137 31.79 72.24 -6.91
CA ASN A 137 32.03 73.22 -7.95
C ASN A 137 32.67 72.56 -9.17
N HIS A 138 32.21 72.97 -10.36
CA HIS A 138 32.76 72.57 -11.64
C HIS A 138 33.28 73.81 -12.37
N GLY A 139 34.50 74.22 -12.02
CA GLY A 139 35.13 75.45 -12.50
C GLY A 139 36.21 75.23 -13.57
N GLY A 140 36.41 73.99 -14.01
CA GLY A 140 37.49 73.58 -14.89
C GLY A 140 38.71 73.04 -14.13
N CYS A 141 39.69 72.49 -14.86
CA CYS A 141 40.89 71.92 -14.26
C CYS A 141 41.57 72.92 -13.31
N GLY A 142 41.93 72.46 -12.11
CA GLY A 142 42.38 73.33 -11.03
C GLY A 142 41.25 73.80 -10.11
N ASN A 143 40.03 74.04 -10.56
CA ASN A 143 38.99 74.63 -9.70
C ASN A 143 37.89 73.64 -9.31
N ASP A 144 37.91 72.44 -9.89
CA ASP A 144 36.94 71.40 -9.58
C ASP A 144 37.12 70.90 -8.14
N ARG A 145 36.01 70.93 -7.38
CA ARG A 145 35.98 70.48 -5.99
C ARG A 145 34.83 69.53 -5.75
N GLY A 146 35.06 68.43 -5.06
CA GLY A 146 34.01 67.47 -4.78
C GLY A 146 34.33 66.51 -3.65
N TRP A 147 33.41 65.57 -3.46
CA TRP A 147 33.47 64.54 -2.44
C TRP A 147 33.70 63.15 -3.02
N LEU A 148 33.11 62.89 -4.18
CA LEU A 148 33.17 61.61 -4.89
C LEU A 148 33.11 61.87 -6.39
N VAL A 149 33.99 61.24 -7.16
CA VAL A 149 33.91 61.19 -8.62
C VAL A 149 34.35 59.81 -9.11
N VAL A 150 33.54 59.24 -9.98
CA VAL A 150 33.90 58.11 -10.83
C VAL A 150 34.25 58.69 -12.19
N ALA A 151 35.54 58.65 -12.51
CA ALA A 151 36.09 59.13 -13.76
C ALA A 151 36.51 57.95 -14.63
N ASP A 152 36.10 57.97 -15.89
CA ASP A 152 36.47 56.95 -16.88
C ASP A 152 37.79 57.28 -17.59
N ALA A 153 38.40 58.41 -17.23
CA ALA A 153 39.59 58.91 -17.89
C ALA A 153 40.84 58.10 -17.50
N GLY A 154 41.60 57.69 -18.52
CA GLY A 154 42.96 57.17 -18.41
C GLY A 154 43.99 58.25 -18.79
N PRO A 155 45.09 57.91 -19.48
CA PRO A 155 46.11 58.88 -19.93
C PRO A 155 45.56 60.06 -20.77
N SER A 156 44.37 59.90 -21.35
CA SER A 156 43.67 60.87 -22.20
C SER A 156 42.76 61.86 -21.45
N GLY A 157 42.73 61.83 -20.11
CA GLY A 157 41.96 62.77 -19.29
C GLY A 157 42.34 64.25 -19.51
N ILE A 158 41.36 65.14 -19.41
CA ILE A 158 41.55 66.59 -19.64
C ILE A 158 42.33 67.21 -18.47
N CYS A 159 41.95 66.88 -17.23
CA CYS A 159 42.57 67.36 -16.01
C CYS A 159 43.63 66.39 -15.46
N ASN A 160 44.59 66.89 -14.67
CA ASN A 160 45.67 66.06 -14.12
C ASN A 160 45.14 64.93 -13.23
N TRP A 161 44.13 65.22 -12.41
CA TRP A 161 43.49 64.23 -11.54
C TRP A 161 42.71 63.17 -12.31
N GLU A 162 42.27 63.45 -13.53
CA GLU A 162 41.63 62.48 -14.44
C GLU A 162 42.67 61.57 -15.11
N ARG A 163 43.89 62.07 -15.32
CA ARG A 163 45.04 61.29 -15.86
C ARG A 163 45.75 60.42 -14.82
N ALA A 164 45.15 60.21 -13.65
CA ALA A 164 45.78 59.52 -12.53
C ALA A 164 46.00 58.01 -12.74
N SER A 165 45.71 57.47 -13.94
CA SER A 165 45.91 56.09 -14.36
C SER A 165 46.73 56.04 -15.66
N THR A 166 47.71 55.13 -15.74
CA THR A 166 48.53 54.87 -16.95
C THR A 166 47.82 54.01 -17.99
N ALA A 167 46.64 53.46 -17.68
CA ALA A 167 45.83 52.66 -18.57
C ALA A 167 44.37 53.14 -18.56
N GLU A 168 43.64 52.95 -19.67
CA GLU A 168 42.23 53.35 -19.82
C GLU A 168 41.30 52.48 -18.96
N HIS A 169 41.21 52.80 -17.67
CA HIS A 169 40.31 52.13 -16.73
C HIS A 169 39.63 53.18 -15.84
N PRO A 170 38.32 53.01 -15.54
CA PRO A 170 37.62 53.88 -14.62
C PRO A 170 38.21 53.77 -13.21
N HIS A 171 38.23 54.90 -12.51
CA HIS A 171 38.72 54.98 -11.14
C HIS A 171 37.78 55.81 -10.28
N VAL A 172 37.65 55.39 -9.01
CA VAL A 172 36.75 56.01 -8.04
C VAL A 172 37.56 56.85 -7.08
N LEU A 173 37.47 58.17 -7.21
CA LEU A 173 38.15 59.12 -6.33
C LEU A 173 37.20 59.64 -5.27
N TYR A 174 37.72 59.85 -4.06
CA TYR A 174 36.96 60.43 -2.96
C TYR A 174 37.81 61.39 -2.14
N SER A 175 37.14 62.25 -1.37
CA SER A 175 37.80 63.13 -0.40
C SER A 175 38.24 62.36 0.83
N LYS A 176 39.52 62.43 1.20
CA LYS A 176 39.99 61.92 2.50
C LYS A 176 39.58 62.80 3.68
N LEU A 177 39.17 64.04 3.40
CA LEU A 177 38.69 64.98 4.40
C LEU A 177 37.20 64.75 4.66
N SER A 178 36.70 65.21 5.81
CA SER A 178 35.27 65.25 6.10
C SER A 178 34.49 66.30 5.29
N THR A 179 35.14 66.95 4.32
CA THR A 179 34.61 68.02 3.46
C THR A 179 35.08 67.87 2.02
N SER A 180 34.52 68.66 1.10
CA SER A 180 34.93 68.67 -0.31
C SER A 180 36.41 69.07 -0.51
N VAL A 181 37.14 68.31 -1.31
CA VAL A 181 38.53 68.58 -1.70
C VAL A 181 38.60 69.16 -3.11
N ARG A 182 39.69 69.88 -3.39
CA ARG A 182 40.08 70.21 -4.76
C ARG A 182 40.66 68.95 -5.40
N TRP A 183 40.17 68.52 -6.56
CA TRP A 183 40.58 67.23 -7.13
C TRP A 183 42.07 67.17 -7.50
N ASP A 184 42.70 68.31 -7.80
CA ASP A 184 44.15 68.39 -8.02
C ASP A 184 45.00 68.33 -6.74
N ASP A 185 44.38 68.36 -5.55
CA ASP A 185 45.06 68.18 -4.27
C ASP A 185 45.24 66.67 -3.98
N THR A 186 46.24 66.07 -4.63
CA THR A 186 46.51 64.64 -4.58
C THR A 186 46.82 64.11 -3.18
N ALA A 187 47.21 64.97 -2.23
CA ALA A 187 47.44 64.57 -0.85
C ALA A 187 46.13 64.16 -0.16
N ASN A 188 45.06 64.91 -0.43
CA ASN A 188 43.75 64.78 0.21
C ASN A 188 42.72 64.00 -0.65
N VAL A 189 43.11 63.52 -1.83
CA VAL A 189 42.30 62.66 -2.68
C VAL A 189 42.68 61.19 -2.47
N GLY A 190 41.68 60.36 -2.19
CA GLY A 190 41.80 58.91 -2.07
C GLY A 190 41.32 58.20 -3.33
N LYS A 191 41.78 56.95 -3.51
CA LYS A 191 41.29 56.02 -4.53
C LYS A 191 40.59 54.86 -3.83
N ALA A 192 39.37 54.54 -4.23
CA ALA A 192 38.64 53.40 -3.69
C ALA A 192 38.96 52.15 -4.50
N ASP A 193 39.11 51.02 -3.81
CA ASP A 193 39.40 49.71 -4.39
C ASP A 193 38.13 49.12 -5.03
N ARG A 194 36.97 49.42 -4.42
CA ARG A 194 35.65 48.95 -4.85
C ARG A 194 34.58 50.00 -4.59
N LEU A 195 33.61 50.10 -5.51
CA LEU A 195 32.34 50.79 -5.27
C LEU A 195 31.23 49.75 -5.29
N VAL A 196 30.37 49.78 -4.28
CA VAL A 196 29.30 48.82 -4.07
C VAL A 196 27.98 49.57 -3.84
N ILE A 197 26.91 49.11 -4.49
CA ILE A 197 25.55 49.64 -4.30
C ILE A 197 24.70 48.53 -3.70
N TYR A 198 24.05 48.86 -2.59
CA TYR A 198 23.08 48.03 -1.91
C TYR A 198 21.70 48.65 -1.98
N ILE A 199 20.67 47.81 -2.02
CA ILE A 199 19.27 48.23 -1.82
C ILE A 199 18.66 47.50 -0.64
N GLU A 200 17.69 48.14 -0.02
CA GLU A 200 16.83 47.55 0.99
C GLU A 200 15.40 47.71 0.53
N GLY A 201 14.63 46.63 0.55
CA GLY A 201 13.25 46.61 0.11
C GLY A 201 12.57 45.28 0.44
N ASP A 202 11.29 45.17 0.11
CA ASP A 202 10.54 43.94 0.34
C ASP A 202 10.78 42.93 -0.81
N ASN A 203 11.02 41.65 -0.46
CA ASN A 203 11.26 40.54 -1.41
C ASN A 203 12.46 40.72 -2.37
N VAL A 204 13.42 41.57 -2.03
CA VAL A 204 14.59 41.80 -2.89
C VAL A 204 15.64 40.68 -2.67
N ARG A 205 15.94 39.88 -3.69
CA ARG A 205 16.99 38.83 -3.67
C ARG A 205 17.78 38.82 -4.97
N CYS A 206 19.11 38.69 -4.88
CA CYS A 206 19.99 38.64 -6.06
C CYS A 206 20.27 37.25 -6.60
N ASP A 207 19.98 36.23 -5.80
CA ASP A 207 20.08 34.84 -6.23
C ASP A 207 18.66 34.32 -6.44
N PRO A 208 18.21 34.09 -7.69
CA PRO A 208 17.03 33.27 -7.89
C PRO A 208 17.31 31.88 -7.33
N ALA A 209 16.28 31.20 -6.85
CA ALA A 209 16.41 29.86 -6.30
C ALA A 209 16.99 28.95 -7.38
N TRP A 210 18.30 28.70 -7.33
CA TRP A 210 18.93 27.68 -8.16
C TRP A 210 18.31 26.34 -7.79
N LEU A 211 17.70 25.70 -8.76
CA LEU A 211 17.16 24.37 -8.60
C LEU A 211 18.21 23.38 -9.08
N ASP A 212 18.71 22.55 -8.17
CA ASP A 212 19.59 21.45 -8.54
C ASP A 212 18.78 20.43 -9.34
N VAL A 213 19.14 20.28 -10.63
CA VAL A 213 18.41 19.43 -11.57
C VAL A 213 19.22 18.23 -12.02
N PHE A 214 20.53 18.24 -11.77
CA PHE A 214 21.34 17.07 -11.94
C PHE A 214 22.49 17.01 -10.94
N SER A 215 22.86 15.79 -10.53
CA SER A 215 24.14 15.58 -9.88
C SER A 215 24.69 14.18 -10.11
N THR A 216 26.02 14.06 -10.09
CA THR A 216 26.72 12.79 -10.20
C THR A 216 26.59 11.94 -8.93
N VAL A 217 26.35 10.64 -9.06
CA VAL A 217 26.40 9.68 -7.96
C VAL A 217 27.64 8.80 -8.08
N LYS A 218 28.37 8.63 -6.98
CA LYS A 218 29.48 7.68 -6.85
C LYS A 218 28.90 6.28 -6.66
N GLY A 219 29.29 5.29 -7.45
CA GLY A 219 28.88 3.89 -7.22
C GLY A 219 27.90 3.29 -8.23
N THR A 220 27.33 4.11 -9.13
CA THR A 220 26.33 3.65 -10.11
C THR A 220 27.03 3.30 -11.41
N GLY A 221 26.91 2.06 -11.90
CA GLY A 221 27.48 1.63 -13.18
C GLY A 221 26.89 2.29 -14.43
N GLN A 222 25.93 3.23 -14.28
CA GLN A 222 25.40 4.06 -15.37
C GLN A 222 26.30 5.31 -15.56
N THR A 223 26.59 5.71 -16.80
CA THR A 223 27.45 6.87 -17.05
C THR A 223 26.71 8.21 -16.85
N VAL A 224 27.47 9.28 -16.60
CA VAL A 224 26.93 10.65 -16.44
C VAL A 224 26.16 11.11 -17.68
N TYR A 225 26.67 10.77 -18.87
CA TYR A 225 26.02 11.11 -20.13
C TYR A 225 24.74 10.30 -20.37
N ASP A 226 24.76 8.99 -20.11
CA ASP A 226 23.56 8.15 -20.31
C ASP A 226 22.42 8.62 -19.42
N ALA A 227 22.73 9.02 -18.19
CA ALA A 227 21.76 9.63 -17.29
C ALA A 227 21.25 10.98 -17.79
N TRP A 228 22.14 11.91 -18.15
CA TRP A 228 21.76 13.24 -18.64
C TRP A 228 20.90 13.17 -19.90
N SER A 229 21.31 12.34 -20.86
CA SER A 229 20.67 12.19 -22.18
C SER A 229 19.49 11.21 -22.22
N ALA A 230 19.24 10.46 -21.14
CA ALA A 230 18.15 9.49 -21.03
C ALA A 230 16.80 10.09 -21.48
N PRO A 231 16.05 9.40 -22.37
CA PRO A 231 14.68 9.77 -22.70
C PRO A 231 13.73 9.63 -21.52
N ALA A 232 12.62 10.38 -21.54
CA ALA A 232 11.52 10.24 -20.60
C ALA A 232 11.08 8.78 -20.40
N GLY A 233 10.89 8.39 -19.14
CA GLY A 233 10.50 7.02 -18.75
C GLY A 233 11.64 6.01 -18.68
N THR A 234 12.88 6.39 -19.01
CA THR A 234 14.06 5.53 -18.80
C THR A 234 14.45 5.55 -17.32
N ALA A 235 14.74 4.39 -16.74
CA ALA A 235 15.29 4.32 -15.39
C ALA A 235 16.69 4.97 -15.35
N VAL A 236 16.84 6.01 -14.54
CA VAL A 236 18.10 6.73 -14.34
C VAL A 236 18.55 6.53 -12.89
N LEU A 237 19.80 6.08 -12.70
CA LEU A 237 20.43 5.82 -11.41
C LEU A 237 21.15 7.07 -10.85
N HIS A 238 21.32 8.12 -11.65
CA HIS A 238 21.81 9.43 -11.20
C HIS A 238 20.66 10.34 -10.80
N ASN A 239 20.98 11.38 -10.04
CA ASN A 239 20.00 12.36 -9.57
C ASN A 239 19.66 13.28 -10.74
N LYS A 240 18.57 12.99 -11.47
CA LYS A 240 18.08 13.79 -12.60
C LYS A 240 16.66 14.26 -12.30
N CYS A 241 16.44 15.57 -12.26
CA CYS A 241 15.11 16.12 -12.02
C CYS A 241 14.21 15.89 -13.26
N PRO A 242 12.99 15.33 -13.08
CA PRO A 242 12.09 15.03 -14.21
C PRO A 242 11.73 16.24 -15.06
N VAL A 243 11.81 17.45 -14.50
CA VAL A 243 11.55 18.70 -15.23
C VAL A 243 12.42 18.86 -16.48
N LEU A 244 13.60 18.24 -16.49
CA LEU A 244 14.52 18.28 -17.63
C LEU A 244 13.94 17.61 -18.89
N GLU A 245 12.96 16.71 -18.75
CA GLU A 245 12.28 16.10 -19.90
C GLU A 245 11.38 17.09 -20.65
N PHE A 246 11.02 18.20 -20.00
CA PHE A 246 10.19 19.25 -20.57
C PHE A 246 10.97 20.56 -20.74
N TRP A 247 12.30 20.48 -20.93
CA TRP A 247 13.18 21.64 -21.04
C TRP A 247 12.64 22.71 -22.01
N ASP A 248 12.13 22.30 -23.17
CA ASP A 248 11.58 23.22 -24.19
C ASP A 248 10.34 24.00 -23.72
N SER A 249 9.68 23.54 -22.66
CA SER A 249 8.55 24.22 -22.02
C SER A 249 8.98 25.14 -20.86
N LEU A 250 10.25 25.07 -20.44
CA LEU A 250 10.80 25.86 -19.35
C LEU A 250 11.39 27.16 -19.89
N THR A 251 11.22 28.25 -19.14
CA THR A 251 12.03 29.46 -19.34
C THR A 251 13.28 29.34 -18.47
N VAL A 252 14.29 28.62 -18.98
CA VAL A 252 15.58 28.50 -18.30
C VAL A 252 16.38 29.76 -18.56
N LYS A 253 16.63 30.56 -17.51
CA LYS A 253 17.38 31.81 -17.60
C LYS A 253 18.87 31.54 -17.62
N ARG A 254 19.34 30.68 -16.72
CA ARG A 254 20.76 30.35 -16.56
C ARG A 254 20.94 28.90 -16.13
N VAL A 255 22.11 28.36 -16.44
CA VAL A 255 22.54 27.02 -16.00
C VAL A 255 23.86 27.16 -15.26
N LYS A 256 24.00 26.53 -14.10
CA LYS A 256 25.19 26.58 -13.25
C LYS A 256 25.75 25.19 -13.07
N ILE A 257 27.05 25.03 -13.33
CA ILE A 257 27.79 23.83 -12.96
C ILE A 257 28.59 24.13 -11.71
N THR A 258 28.43 23.32 -10.67
CA THR A 258 29.24 23.39 -9.45
C THR A 258 30.02 22.10 -9.29
N LEU A 259 31.35 22.21 -9.21
CA LEU A 259 32.23 21.12 -8.80
C LEU A 259 32.50 21.30 -7.32
N GLU A 260 31.96 20.41 -6.49
CA GLU A 260 32.23 20.40 -5.06
C GLU A 260 33.53 19.65 -4.82
N ALA A 261 34.52 20.34 -4.24
CA ALA A 261 35.83 19.77 -4.01
C ALA A 261 36.39 20.23 -2.66
N SER A 262 37.19 19.36 -2.04
CA SER A 262 37.86 19.65 -0.77
C SER A 262 38.76 20.91 -0.77
N ASP A 263 39.24 21.36 -1.94
CA ASP A 263 40.04 22.59 -2.10
C ASP A 263 39.21 23.83 -2.52
N GLY A 264 37.89 23.73 -2.44
CA GLY A 264 36.93 24.78 -2.72
C GLY A 264 36.17 24.59 -4.03
N ASP A 265 34.92 25.04 -4.06
CA ASP A 265 34.04 24.81 -5.20
C ASP A 265 34.49 25.58 -6.45
N LYS A 266 34.29 24.95 -7.61
CA LYS A 266 34.51 25.59 -8.92
C LYS A 266 33.16 25.76 -9.61
N LYS A 267 32.83 26.98 -10.06
CA LYS A 267 31.49 27.34 -10.55
C LYS A 267 31.53 27.93 -11.95
N PHE A 268 30.82 27.31 -12.88
CA PHE A 268 30.59 27.82 -14.22
C PHE A 268 29.14 28.27 -14.34
N ILE A 269 28.91 29.41 -14.97
CA ILE A 269 27.55 29.90 -15.24
C ILE A 269 27.41 30.06 -16.74
N PHE A 270 26.30 29.55 -17.27
CA PHE A 270 25.95 29.58 -18.69
C PHE A 270 24.60 30.27 -18.89
N ASP A 271 24.44 30.90 -20.04
CA ASP A 271 23.18 31.44 -20.53
C ASP A 271 22.26 30.31 -21.01
N GLY A 272 21.13 30.15 -20.31
CA GLY A 272 20.11 29.14 -20.62
C GLY A 272 19.04 29.65 -21.57
N LEU A 273 19.00 30.95 -21.89
CA LEU A 273 17.91 31.50 -22.70
C LEU A 273 17.95 30.94 -24.12
N GLY A 274 16.82 30.37 -24.55
CA GLY A 274 16.68 29.73 -25.86
C GLY A 274 17.68 28.59 -26.08
N SER A 275 18.20 27.97 -25.02
CA SER A 275 18.95 26.72 -25.12
C SER A 275 18.02 25.53 -25.02
N ASP A 276 18.47 24.40 -25.52
CA ASP A 276 17.92 23.08 -25.20
C ASP A 276 18.77 22.40 -24.11
N LYS A 277 18.37 21.19 -23.69
CA LYS A 277 19.05 20.41 -22.64
C LYS A 277 20.51 20.02 -22.93
N ASN A 278 20.99 20.19 -24.16
CA ASN A 278 22.34 19.84 -24.59
C ASN A 278 23.16 21.04 -25.09
N SER A 279 22.51 22.12 -25.55
CA SER A 279 23.19 23.27 -26.14
C SER A 279 23.57 24.37 -25.14
N TRP A 280 23.07 24.34 -23.90
CA TRP A 280 23.42 25.31 -22.86
C TRP A 280 24.91 25.28 -22.49
N PHE A 281 25.58 24.14 -22.65
CA PHE A 281 26.99 23.94 -22.31
C PHE A 281 27.93 24.23 -23.50
N SER A 282 27.84 25.44 -24.06
CA SER A 282 28.71 25.89 -25.15
C SER A 282 29.58 27.07 -24.73
N LYS A 283 30.74 27.24 -25.39
CA LYS A 283 31.61 28.41 -25.13
C LYS A 283 30.87 29.73 -25.31
N SER A 284 30.04 29.84 -26.33
CA SER A 284 29.30 31.06 -26.65
C SER A 284 28.24 31.43 -25.61
N ARG A 285 27.87 30.48 -24.74
CA ARG A 285 26.91 30.69 -23.65
C ARG A 285 27.60 30.83 -22.29
N LEU A 286 28.92 30.72 -22.20
CA LEU A 286 29.62 30.87 -20.93
C LEU A 286 29.55 32.32 -20.43
N ILE A 287 28.89 32.53 -19.29
CA ILE A 287 28.77 33.83 -18.62
C ILE A 287 29.93 34.03 -17.64
N SER A 288 30.26 33.00 -16.85
CA SER A 288 31.35 33.08 -15.88
C SER A 288 32.06 31.75 -15.71
N SER A 289 33.34 31.81 -15.37
CA SER A 289 34.20 30.66 -15.16
C SER A 289 35.17 30.92 -14.01
N PRO A 290 35.63 29.88 -13.30
CA PRO A 290 36.73 30.00 -12.34
C PRO A 290 38.10 30.19 -13.02
N TYR A 291 38.18 30.01 -14.34
CA TYR A 291 39.42 30.03 -15.10
C TYR A 291 39.55 31.30 -15.96
N THR A 292 40.72 31.94 -15.91
CA THR A 292 40.97 33.26 -16.48
C THR A 292 41.30 33.22 -17.98
N ASP A 293 41.77 32.08 -18.49
CA ASP A 293 42.20 31.89 -19.88
C ASP A 293 41.08 31.36 -20.81
N ILE A 294 40.01 30.80 -20.23
CA ILE A 294 38.94 30.13 -21.00
C ILE A 294 38.18 31.08 -21.93
N SER A 295 37.98 32.34 -21.53
CA SER A 295 37.29 33.35 -22.33
C SER A 295 38.08 33.66 -23.60
N THR A 296 39.40 33.68 -23.48
CA THR A 296 40.36 33.96 -24.55
C THR A 296 40.70 32.76 -25.44
N GLU A 297 40.23 31.55 -25.12
CA GLU A 297 40.55 30.35 -25.90
C GLU A 297 39.89 30.38 -27.30
N PRO A 298 40.66 30.37 -28.41
CA PRO A 298 40.07 30.49 -29.75
C PRO A 298 39.19 29.31 -30.17
N GLN A 299 39.36 28.12 -29.57
CA GLN A 299 38.58 26.93 -29.92
C GLN A 299 37.32 26.77 -29.05
N ASN A 300 36.27 26.14 -29.59
CA ASN A 300 35.16 25.68 -28.76
C ASN A 300 35.59 24.41 -28.03
N VAL A 301 36.02 24.59 -26.78
CA VAL A 301 36.59 23.53 -25.94
C VAL A 301 35.54 22.77 -25.09
N PHE A 302 34.26 23.13 -25.22
CA PHE A 302 33.15 22.60 -24.41
C PHE A 302 32.44 21.47 -25.13
N SER A 303 32.18 20.38 -24.43
CA SER A 303 31.30 19.34 -24.94
C SER A 303 30.68 18.51 -23.83
N ILE A 304 29.40 18.17 -24.02
CA ILE A 304 28.69 17.14 -23.24
C ILE A 304 29.00 15.74 -23.79
N THR A 305 29.57 15.61 -25.00
CA THR A 305 29.91 14.32 -25.64
C THR A 305 31.38 14.26 -26.07
N GLY A 306 32.13 13.28 -25.56
CA GLY A 306 33.50 12.96 -25.99
C GLY A 306 33.64 12.52 -27.44
N ASP A 307 34.88 12.60 -27.92
CA ASP A 307 35.36 11.85 -29.08
C ASP A 307 34.94 10.38 -28.94
N ASN A 308 34.41 9.80 -30.01
CA ASN A 308 33.59 8.57 -30.03
C ASN A 308 34.31 7.30 -29.51
N ASN A 309 35.58 7.41 -29.13
CA ASN A 309 36.47 6.30 -28.80
C ASN A 309 37.08 6.36 -27.39
N ALA A 310 36.89 7.43 -26.63
CA ALA A 310 37.42 7.57 -25.26
C ALA A 310 36.27 7.77 -24.28
N GLN A 311 36.32 7.11 -23.13
CA GLN A 311 35.33 7.09 -22.04
C GLN A 311 35.16 8.47 -21.34
N ARG A 312 34.97 9.55 -22.11
CA ARG A 312 34.92 10.96 -21.68
C ARG A 312 33.54 11.49 -22.02
N ARG A 313 32.78 11.92 -21.03
CA ARG A 313 31.33 12.13 -21.15
C ARG A 313 30.87 13.53 -20.75
N PHE A 314 31.81 14.41 -20.39
CA PHE A 314 31.60 15.83 -20.14
C PHE A 314 32.97 16.52 -20.02
N TYR A 315 33.28 17.56 -20.79
CA TYR A 315 34.60 18.20 -20.69
C TYR A 315 34.67 19.64 -21.20
N ILE A 316 35.72 20.31 -20.72
CA ILE A 316 36.22 21.60 -21.14
C ILE A 316 37.73 21.41 -21.39
N ASN A 317 38.13 21.07 -22.61
CA ASN A 317 39.50 20.68 -22.93
C ASN A 317 40.06 21.39 -24.15
N ARG A 318 41.35 21.73 -24.06
CA ARG A 318 42.04 22.50 -25.09
C ARG A 318 42.44 21.62 -26.28
N ASN A 319 43.20 20.57 -26.00
CA ASN A 319 43.75 19.69 -27.03
C ASN A 319 43.78 18.25 -26.53
N TYR A 320 43.48 17.33 -27.46
CA TYR A 320 43.67 15.89 -27.30
C TYR A 320 44.68 15.40 -28.33
N ASN A 321 45.97 15.57 -28.03
CA ASN A 321 47.04 15.27 -28.99
C ASN A 321 47.52 13.82 -28.87
N SER A 322 47.51 13.26 -27.65
CA SER A 322 47.93 11.92 -27.21
C SER A 322 48.31 12.01 -25.73
N CYS A 323 48.15 10.94 -24.95
CA CYS A 323 48.76 10.89 -23.62
C CYS A 323 50.29 10.97 -23.79
N PRO A 324 51.03 11.90 -23.14
CA PRO A 324 50.66 12.74 -22.00
C PRO A 324 50.43 14.24 -22.29
N GLY A 325 50.26 14.63 -23.56
CA GLY A 325 50.10 16.02 -23.99
C GLY A 325 48.68 16.58 -23.85
N ASP A 326 47.72 15.78 -23.40
CA ASP A 326 46.32 16.17 -23.26
C ASP A 326 46.16 17.26 -22.18
N ARG A 327 45.45 18.33 -22.55
CA ARG A 327 45.28 19.52 -21.70
C ARG A 327 43.82 19.91 -21.53
N GLY A 328 43.47 20.41 -20.34
CA GLY A 328 42.12 20.89 -20.11
C GLY A 328 41.88 21.54 -18.76
N TRP A 329 40.62 21.89 -18.54
CA TRP A 329 40.11 22.59 -17.36
C TRP A 329 39.19 21.70 -16.53
N LEU A 330 38.33 20.93 -17.18
CA LEU A 330 37.36 20.02 -16.56
C LEU A 330 37.18 18.79 -17.45
N VAL A 331 37.21 17.59 -16.87
CA VAL A 331 36.83 16.36 -17.57
C VAL A 331 36.12 15.40 -16.62
N VAL A 332 35.00 14.85 -17.06
CA VAL A 332 34.32 13.71 -16.45
C VAL A 332 34.65 12.50 -17.31
N ALA A 333 35.40 11.58 -16.72
CA ALA A 333 35.80 10.33 -17.35
C ALA A 333 35.08 9.17 -16.65
N ASP A 334 34.63 8.15 -17.40
CA ASP A 334 33.87 7.02 -16.84
C ASP A 334 34.70 6.11 -15.93
N GLY A 335 36.03 6.29 -15.90
CA GLY A 335 36.95 5.71 -14.91
C GLY A 335 36.93 4.18 -14.89
N GLY A 336 37.90 3.53 -15.54
CA GLY A 336 38.00 2.07 -15.53
C GLY A 336 39.32 1.54 -16.08
N PRO A 337 39.58 0.22 -15.98
CA PRO A 337 40.83 -0.39 -16.44
C PRO A 337 41.05 -0.26 -17.96
N SER A 338 40.00 0.04 -18.72
CA SER A 338 40.01 0.26 -20.18
C SER A 338 40.39 1.68 -20.61
N GLY A 339 40.67 2.61 -19.69
CA GLY A 339 41.13 3.96 -20.05
C GLY A 339 42.44 3.94 -20.85
N ILE A 340 42.55 4.82 -21.85
CA ILE A 340 43.72 4.88 -22.76
C ILE A 340 44.89 5.57 -22.06
N CYS A 341 44.63 6.65 -21.32
CA CYS A 341 45.63 7.42 -20.57
C CYS A 341 45.72 7.00 -19.10
N SER A 342 46.86 7.26 -18.45
CA SER A 342 47.07 7.05 -17.00
C SER A 342 46.04 7.79 -16.15
N TRP A 343 45.74 9.05 -16.49
CA TRP A 343 44.76 9.86 -15.76
C TRP A 343 43.30 9.40 -15.96
N GLU A 344 43.01 8.62 -17.00
CA GLU A 344 41.70 7.99 -17.23
C GLU A 344 41.54 6.69 -16.43
N ARG A 345 42.64 5.93 -16.27
CA ARG A 345 42.70 4.69 -15.47
C ARG A 345 42.81 4.94 -13.96
N ALA A 346 42.55 6.17 -13.52
CA ALA A 346 42.77 6.62 -12.14
C ALA A 346 41.82 5.99 -11.09
N SER A 347 40.97 5.02 -11.49
CA SER A 347 40.08 4.24 -10.62
C SER A 347 40.19 2.74 -10.95
N THR A 348 40.30 1.90 -9.91
CA THR A 348 40.25 0.43 -10.00
C THR A 348 38.81 -0.12 -10.07
N SER A 349 37.81 0.76 -10.00
CA SER A 349 36.38 0.45 -10.08
C SER A 349 35.75 1.26 -11.22
N GLU A 350 34.75 0.70 -11.92
CA GLU A 350 34.07 1.26 -13.11
C GLU A 350 33.22 2.53 -12.85
N HIS A 351 33.69 3.45 -11.99
CA HIS A 351 32.93 4.63 -11.59
C HIS A 351 33.47 5.90 -12.25
N PRO A 352 32.58 6.77 -12.77
CA PRO A 352 33.01 8.04 -13.33
C PRO A 352 33.65 8.93 -12.27
N HIS A 353 34.71 9.65 -12.64
CA HIS A 353 35.37 10.63 -11.79
C HIS A 353 35.51 11.99 -12.51
N VAL A 354 35.44 13.05 -11.71
CA VAL A 354 35.47 14.43 -12.18
C VAL A 354 36.85 15.03 -11.88
N LEU A 355 37.64 15.30 -12.91
CA LEU A 355 38.94 15.97 -12.80
C LEU A 355 38.80 17.44 -13.18
N TYR A 356 39.52 18.30 -12.49
CA TYR A 356 39.57 19.73 -12.80
C TYR A 356 40.97 20.31 -12.62
N SER A 357 41.24 21.46 -13.24
CA SER A 357 42.46 22.22 -13.03
C SER A 357 42.44 22.94 -11.68
N LYS A 358 43.47 22.73 -10.85
CA LYS A 358 43.68 23.53 -9.63
C LYS A 358 44.23 24.92 -9.91
N GLN A 359 44.73 25.16 -11.12
CA GLN A 359 45.25 26.46 -11.53
C GLN A 359 44.12 27.35 -12.07
N SER A 360 44.37 28.65 -12.22
CA SER A 360 43.43 29.54 -12.91
C SER A 360 43.41 29.32 -14.44
N THR A 361 44.17 28.35 -14.96
CA THR A 361 44.33 28.03 -16.38
C THR A 361 44.23 26.52 -16.66
N ASN A 362 44.21 26.11 -17.93
CA ASN A 362 44.28 24.68 -18.27
C ASN A 362 45.57 24.01 -17.76
N VAL A 363 45.48 22.74 -17.43
CA VAL A 363 46.59 21.89 -16.99
C VAL A 363 46.80 20.72 -17.93
N VAL A 364 47.98 20.11 -17.87
CA VAL A 364 48.24 18.80 -18.48
C VAL A 364 47.65 17.73 -17.57
N TRP A 365 46.81 16.84 -18.09
CA TRP A 365 46.06 15.90 -17.24
C TRP A 365 46.93 14.87 -16.51
N ASP A 366 48.11 14.55 -17.04
CA ASP A 366 49.09 13.67 -16.36
C ASP A 366 49.90 14.39 -15.26
N ASP A 367 49.76 15.71 -15.11
CA ASP A 367 50.36 16.46 -14.00
C ASP A 367 49.47 16.37 -12.74
N ALA A 368 49.60 15.25 -12.03
CA ALA A 368 48.80 14.96 -10.84
C ALA A 368 48.93 16.02 -9.72
N ALA A 369 49.97 16.85 -9.70
CA ALA A 369 50.12 17.91 -8.71
C ALA A 369 49.10 19.04 -8.96
N ASN A 370 48.83 19.35 -10.22
CA ASN A 370 47.96 20.44 -10.65
C ASN A 370 46.54 20.01 -11.03
N VAL A 371 46.26 18.70 -11.00
CA VAL A 371 44.94 18.13 -11.22
C VAL A 371 44.24 17.87 -9.88
N GLY A 372 43.00 18.34 -9.77
CA GLY A 372 42.09 18.07 -8.67
C GLY A 372 41.06 17.01 -9.03
N LYS A 373 40.48 16.38 -8.00
CA LYS A 373 39.35 15.46 -8.11
C LYS A 373 38.18 16.06 -7.33
N ALA A 374 37.04 16.24 -7.99
CA ALA A 374 35.84 16.73 -7.32
C ALA A 374 35.07 15.54 -6.73
N ASP A 375 34.45 15.78 -5.58
CA ASP A 375 33.61 14.80 -4.89
C ASP A 375 32.24 14.69 -5.57
N ARG A 376 31.74 15.81 -6.13
CA ARG A 376 30.46 15.89 -6.83
C ARG A 376 30.50 16.92 -7.96
N LEU A 377 29.76 16.64 -9.03
CA LEU A 377 29.35 17.64 -10.02
C LEU A 377 27.84 17.84 -9.92
N LEU A 378 27.43 19.09 -9.77
CA LEU A 378 26.05 19.56 -9.71
C LEU A 378 25.75 20.40 -10.95
N ILE A 379 24.56 20.23 -11.54
CA ILE A 379 24.00 21.14 -12.53
C ILE A 379 22.71 21.70 -11.95
N SER A 380 22.66 23.02 -11.80
CA SER A 380 21.50 23.74 -11.30
C SER A 380 20.94 24.65 -12.40
N ILE A 381 19.62 24.86 -12.42
CA ILE A 381 18.97 25.82 -13.32
C ILE A 381 18.28 26.92 -12.55
N ASP A 382 18.23 28.09 -13.17
CA ASP A 382 17.41 29.23 -12.79
C ASP A 382 16.18 29.25 -13.71
N ALA A 383 15.04 28.77 -13.24
CA ALA A 383 13.79 28.63 -13.99
C ALA A 383 12.56 28.97 -13.13
N ASP A 384 11.58 29.67 -13.69
CA ASP A 384 10.41 30.13 -12.95
C ASP A 384 9.40 29.00 -12.66
N GLY A 385 8.92 28.91 -11.42
CA GLY A 385 7.79 28.04 -11.03
C GLY A 385 8.09 26.54 -10.97
N VAL A 386 9.36 26.14 -10.91
CA VAL A 386 9.77 24.73 -10.92
C VAL A 386 10.09 24.22 -9.51
N VAL A 387 9.52 23.07 -9.14
CA VAL A 387 9.86 22.32 -7.91
C VAL A 387 10.19 20.89 -8.31
N CYS A 388 11.36 20.38 -7.90
CA CYS A 388 11.68 18.96 -8.04
C CYS A 388 11.04 18.19 -6.89
N SER A 389 10.06 17.33 -7.20
CA SER A 389 9.47 16.36 -6.26
C SER A 389 9.66 14.93 -6.79
N CYS A 390 9.67 13.95 -5.89
CA CYS A 390 9.62 12.54 -6.29
C CYS A 390 8.25 12.19 -6.89
N PRO A 391 8.18 11.23 -7.84
CA PRO A 391 6.91 10.68 -8.29
C PRO A 391 6.12 10.08 -7.12
N VAL A 392 4.79 9.99 -7.25
CA VAL A 392 3.93 9.28 -6.28
C VAL A 392 4.43 7.83 -6.15
N GLY A 393 4.49 7.32 -4.92
CA GLY A 393 5.08 6.01 -4.60
C GLY A 393 6.58 6.03 -4.26
N TYR A 394 7.21 7.22 -4.25
CA TYR A 394 8.63 7.36 -3.93
C TYR A 394 8.88 8.49 -2.92
N THR A 395 9.91 8.34 -2.09
CA THR A 395 10.36 9.34 -1.12
C THR A 395 11.82 9.69 -1.34
N PHE A 396 12.23 10.91 -0.96
CA PHE A 396 13.64 11.23 -0.92
C PHE A 396 14.37 10.34 0.09
N ASN A 397 15.52 9.81 -0.31
CA ASN A 397 16.43 9.13 0.60
C ASN A 397 17.02 10.10 1.64
N SER A 398 17.73 9.57 2.65
CA SER A 398 18.28 10.35 3.77
C SER A 398 19.18 11.52 3.38
N ASP A 399 19.75 11.45 2.18
CA ASP A 399 20.72 12.42 1.68
C ASP A 399 20.09 13.38 0.65
N GLY A 400 18.79 13.25 0.36
CA GLY A 400 18.06 14.04 -0.64
C GLY A 400 18.51 13.81 -2.08
N THR A 401 19.09 12.63 -2.35
CA THR A 401 19.80 12.31 -3.59
C THR A 401 18.98 11.42 -4.53
N SER A 402 18.33 10.36 -4.06
CA SER A 402 17.45 9.51 -4.88
C SER A 402 16.01 9.54 -4.39
N CYS A 403 15.10 9.17 -5.29
CA CYS A 403 13.76 8.77 -4.94
C CYS A 403 13.80 7.26 -4.67
N ASP A 404 13.77 6.90 -3.39
CA ASP A 404 13.64 5.52 -2.96
C ASP A 404 12.17 5.12 -3.04
N ASP A 405 11.94 3.91 -3.50
CA ASP A 405 10.62 3.29 -3.49
C ASP A 405 10.05 3.29 -2.07
N ILE A 406 8.81 3.74 -1.91
CA ILE A 406 8.11 3.62 -0.64
C ILE A 406 7.52 2.22 -0.62
N ASP A 407 8.02 1.36 0.27
CA ASP A 407 7.32 0.11 0.58
C ASP A 407 6.06 0.42 1.37
N GLU A 408 4.92 0.57 0.68
CA GLU A 408 3.67 0.95 1.33
C GLU A 408 3.15 -0.11 2.31
N CYS A 409 3.50 -1.38 2.10
CA CYS A 409 3.14 -2.49 2.98
C CYS A 409 3.88 -2.41 4.32
N THR A 410 5.17 -2.09 4.29
CA THR A 410 5.97 -1.92 5.52
C THR A 410 5.70 -0.57 6.18
N ALA A 411 5.45 0.47 5.38
CA ALA A 411 5.11 1.80 5.88
C ALA A 411 3.68 1.88 6.47
N GLY A 412 2.82 0.89 6.20
CA GLY A 412 1.42 0.87 6.62
C GLY A 412 0.58 1.97 5.97
N THR A 413 0.98 2.40 4.77
CA THR A 413 0.29 3.42 3.97
C THR A 413 -0.52 2.82 2.83
N ASP A 414 -0.49 1.50 2.66
CA ASP A 414 -1.34 0.77 1.74
C ASP A 414 -2.83 0.90 2.12
N ASN A 415 -3.70 0.51 1.19
CA ASN A 415 -5.14 0.47 1.41
C ASN A 415 -5.71 -0.95 1.28
N CYS A 416 -4.90 -1.98 1.51
CA CYS A 416 -5.37 -3.35 1.45
C CYS A 416 -6.41 -3.61 2.55
N GLY A 417 -7.38 -4.47 2.24
CA GLY A 417 -8.38 -4.90 3.22
C GLY A 417 -7.74 -5.72 4.35
N SER A 418 -8.41 -5.80 5.50
CA SER A 418 -7.96 -6.61 6.65
C SER A 418 -7.74 -8.09 6.31
N ASP A 419 -8.49 -8.60 5.34
CA ASP A 419 -8.45 -9.98 4.87
C ASP A 419 -7.71 -10.10 3.53
N ALA A 420 -6.74 -9.21 3.30
CA ALA A 420 -5.87 -9.21 2.13
C ALA A 420 -4.39 -9.21 2.53
N THR A 421 -3.56 -9.69 1.62
CA THR A 421 -2.11 -9.61 1.69
C THR A 421 -1.62 -8.46 0.80
N CYS A 422 -0.82 -7.56 1.38
CA CYS A 422 -0.12 -6.51 0.65
C CYS A 422 1.19 -7.05 0.06
N SER A 423 1.54 -6.62 -1.15
CA SER A 423 2.83 -6.91 -1.79
C SER A 423 3.35 -5.65 -2.47
N ASN A 424 4.54 -5.20 -2.01
CA ASN A 424 5.19 -4.02 -2.55
C ASN A 424 5.66 -4.24 -4.00
N THR A 425 5.57 -3.19 -4.81
CA THR A 425 6.09 -3.15 -6.18
C THR A 425 6.83 -1.83 -6.39
N VAL A 426 7.65 -1.72 -7.43
CA VAL A 426 8.41 -0.49 -7.65
C VAL A 426 7.45 0.65 -8.05
N GLY A 427 7.30 1.63 -7.16
CA GLY A 427 6.47 2.83 -7.27
C GLY A 427 5.00 2.67 -6.90
N SER A 428 4.60 1.55 -6.29
CA SER A 428 3.22 1.26 -5.88
C SER A 428 3.17 -0.05 -5.07
N PHE A 429 1.99 -0.44 -4.61
CA PHE A 429 1.73 -1.76 -4.04
C PHE A 429 0.58 -2.49 -4.76
N THR A 430 0.42 -3.78 -4.47
CA THR A 430 -0.71 -4.59 -4.89
C THR A 430 -1.35 -5.29 -3.69
N CYS A 431 -2.67 -5.44 -3.73
CA CYS A 431 -3.45 -6.15 -2.72
C CYS A 431 -4.08 -7.40 -3.31
N ALA A 432 -3.99 -8.53 -2.62
CA ALA A 432 -4.68 -9.76 -2.99
C ALA A 432 -5.48 -10.29 -1.80
N CYS A 433 -6.77 -10.60 -1.98
CA CYS A 433 -7.57 -11.20 -0.91
C CYS A 433 -6.96 -12.54 -0.47
N ASN A 434 -7.00 -12.80 0.83
CA ASN A 434 -6.53 -14.05 1.41
C ASN A 434 -7.39 -15.23 0.96
N SER A 435 -6.87 -16.45 1.09
CA SER A 435 -7.64 -17.67 0.80
C SER A 435 -8.93 -17.69 1.63
N GLY A 436 -10.06 -18.04 0.99
CA GLY A 436 -11.40 -17.97 1.59
C GLY A 436 -12.12 -16.63 1.34
N TYR A 437 -11.48 -15.66 0.69
CA TYR A 437 -12.07 -14.35 0.40
C TYR A 437 -11.99 -14.00 -1.09
N THR A 438 -12.94 -13.17 -1.56
CA THR A 438 -13.01 -12.68 -2.94
C THR A 438 -13.16 -11.16 -2.98
N GLY A 439 -12.67 -10.53 -4.05
CA GLY A 439 -12.73 -9.08 -4.21
C GLY A 439 -11.52 -8.53 -4.95
N ASN A 440 -11.26 -7.24 -4.75
CA ASN A 440 -10.18 -6.51 -5.42
C ASN A 440 -8.93 -6.31 -4.53
N GLY A 441 -8.86 -6.99 -3.38
CA GLY A 441 -7.76 -6.86 -2.41
C GLY A 441 -7.88 -5.65 -1.47
N VAL A 442 -8.57 -4.58 -1.88
CA VAL A 442 -8.92 -3.44 -1.01
C VAL A 442 -10.20 -3.73 -0.23
N THR A 443 -11.15 -4.35 -0.90
CA THR A 443 -12.38 -4.87 -0.30
C THR A 443 -12.42 -6.36 -0.56
N CYS A 444 -12.38 -7.14 0.51
CA CYS A 444 -12.48 -8.58 0.48
C CYS A 444 -13.75 -9.00 1.21
N ALA A 445 -14.53 -9.83 0.54
CA ALA A 445 -15.73 -10.45 1.09
C ALA A 445 -15.47 -11.94 1.26
N ASP A 446 -15.96 -12.49 2.36
CA ASP A 446 -15.97 -13.92 2.62
C ASP A 446 -16.63 -14.68 1.46
N ILE A 447 -16.00 -15.78 1.02
CA ILE A 447 -16.58 -16.68 0.04
C ILE A 447 -17.43 -17.67 0.80
N ASP A 448 -18.74 -17.67 0.57
CA ASP A 448 -19.60 -18.75 1.04
C ASP A 448 -19.39 -19.99 0.17
N GLU A 449 -18.49 -20.90 0.58
CA GLU A 449 -18.20 -22.10 -0.21
C GLU A 449 -19.39 -23.06 -0.28
N CYS A 450 -20.33 -23.00 0.67
CA CYS A 450 -21.55 -23.79 0.68
C CYS A 450 -22.51 -23.34 -0.42
N THR A 451 -22.71 -22.03 -0.56
CA THR A 451 -23.55 -21.46 -1.63
C THR A 451 -22.85 -21.51 -2.99
N ALA A 452 -21.53 -21.32 -3.03
CA ALA A 452 -20.73 -21.38 -4.26
C ALA A 452 -20.52 -22.82 -4.78
N GLY A 453 -20.75 -23.84 -3.94
CA GLY A 453 -20.55 -25.25 -4.29
C GLY A 453 -19.07 -25.63 -4.46
N THR A 454 -18.16 -24.87 -3.87
CA THR A 454 -16.70 -25.11 -3.91
C THR A 454 -16.19 -25.92 -2.71
N HIS A 455 -17.06 -26.21 -1.74
CA HIS A 455 -16.77 -27.07 -0.60
C HIS A 455 -16.48 -28.51 -1.03
N ASN A 456 -15.83 -29.28 -0.16
CA ASN A 456 -15.56 -30.70 -0.36
C ASN A 456 -16.33 -31.62 0.62
N CYS A 457 -17.37 -31.10 1.28
CA CYS A 457 -18.26 -31.93 2.10
C CYS A 457 -18.82 -33.12 1.32
N GLY A 458 -18.94 -34.26 1.99
CA GLY A 458 -19.52 -35.48 1.42
C GLY A 458 -20.98 -35.29 1.01
N SER A 459 -21.48 -36.16 0.13
CA SER A 459 -22.90 -36.16 -0.31
C SER A 459 -23.89 -36.29 0.84
N ASP A 460 -23.47 -36.94 1.91
CA ASP A 460 -24.26 -37.21 3.11
C ASP A 460 -23.87 -36.30 4.28
N ALA A 461 -23.32 -35.12 3.98
CA ALA A 461 -22.97 -34.09 4.96
C ALA A 461 -23.67 -32.77 4.65
N THR A 462 -23.86 -31.96 5.70
CA THR A 462 -24.30 -30.57 5.61
C THR A 462 -23.07 -29.66 5.67
N CYS A 463 -22.97 -28.75 4.70
CA CYS A 463 -21.99 -27.67 4.70
C CYS A 463 -22.50 -26.50 5.55
N SER A 464 -21.61 -25.87 6.32
CA SER A 464 -21.87 -24.63 7.04
C SER A 464 -20.73 -23.65 6.82
N ASN A 465 -21.06 -22.48 6.26
CA ASN A 465 -20.09 -21.43 5.98
C ASN A 465 -19.54 -20.82 7.28
N THR A 466 -18.27 -20.43 7.27
CA THR A 466 -17.58 -19.74 8.35
C THR A 466 -16.75 -18.60 7.78
N VAL A 467 -16.38 -17.61 8.60
CA VAL A 467 -15.55 -16.50 8.09
C VAL A 467 -14.15 -17.02 7.72
N GLY A 468 -13.81 -16.96 6.44
CA GLY A 468 -12.56 -17.43 5.84
C GLY A 468 -12.54 -18.90 5.42
N GLY A 469 -13.68 -19.61 5.42
CA GLY A 469 -13.76 -21.01 4.99
C GLY A 469 -15.08 -21.70 5.37
N PHE A 470 -15.10 -23.03 5.42
CA PHE A 470 -16.33 -23.77 5.73
C PHE A 470 -16.08 -24.97 6.64
N THR A 471 -17.16 -25.50 7.20
CA THR A 471 -17.17 -26.75 7.98
C THR A 471 -18.18 -27.73 7.41
N CYS A 472 -17.88 -29.02 7.52
CA CYS A 472 -18.76 -30.10 7.10
C CYS A 472 -19.17 -30.95 8.31
N ALA A 473 -20.46 -31.27 8.42
CA ALA A 473 -20.97 -32.17 9.44
C ALA A 473 -21.79 -33.28 8.78
N CYS A 474 -21.48 -34.54 9.09
CA CYS A 474 -22.28 -35.66 8.59
C CYS A 474 -23.75 -35.53 9.01
N ASN A 475 -24.65 -35.87 8.10
CA ASN A 475 -26.08 -35.85 8.34
C ASN A 475 -26.47 -36.91 9.39
N SER A 476 -27.67 -36.78 9.96
CA SER A 476 -28.17 -37.76 10.93
C SER A 476 -28.19 -39.18 10.33
N GLY A 477 -27.75 -40.16 11.12
CA GLY A 477 -27.54 -41.54 10.65
C GLY A 477 -26.14 -41.82 10.10
N TYR A 478 -25.31 -40.79 9.89
CA TYR A 478 -23.94 -40.95 9.39
C TYR A 478 -22.89 -40.49 10.40
N SER A 479 -21.69 -41.06 10.31
CA SER A 479 -20.51 -40.69 11.09
C SER A 479 -19.28 -40.50 10.20
N GLY A 480 -18.34 -39.66 10.63
CA GLY A 480 -17.13 -39.34 9.88
C GLY A 480 -16.66 -37.91 10.13
N ASP A 481 -15.81 -37.41 9.24
CA ASP A 481 -15.22 -36.06 9.31
C ASP A 481 -16.01 -35.00 8.53
N GLY A 482 -17.17 -35.37 7.96
CA GLY A 482 -18.01 -34.51 7.13
C GLY A 482 -17.58 -34.45 5.66
N ILE A 483 -16.37 -34.89 5.31
CA ILE A 483 -15.94 -35.10 3.92
C ILE A 483 -16.27 -36.54 3.51
N THR A 484 -15.92 -37.49 4.39
CA THR A 484 -16.30 -38.90 4.27
C THR A 484 -17.31 -39.22 5.36
N CYS A 485 -18.53 -39.55 4.95
CA CYS A 485 -19.60 -39.93 5.86
C CYS A 485 -20.02 -41.37 5.58
N THR A 486 -20.03 -42.20 6.61
CA THR A 486 -20.44 -43.60 6.56
C THR A 486 -21.61 -43.84 7.50
N ASP A 487 -22.54 -44.65 7.04
CA ASP A 487 -23.71 -45.10 7.80
C ASP A 487 -23.32 -45.62 9.19
N ILE A 488 -24.03 -45.16 10.22
CA ILE A 488 -23.82 -45.60 11.61
C ILE A 488 -24.57 -46.92 11.80
N ASN A 489 -23.83 -48.02 11.84
CA ASN A 489 -24.41 -49.33 12.08
C ASN A 489 -24.98 -49.44 13.51
N GLY A 490 -26.30 -49.36 13.63
CA GLY A 490 -27.00 -49.46 14.91
C GLY A 490 -26.81 -50.79 15.63
N CYS A 491 -26.40 -51.85 14.91
CA CYS A 491 -26.13 -53.16 15.49
C CYS A 491 -24.80 -53.25 16.24
N ASP A 492 -23.86 -52.32 16.04
CA ASP A 492 -22.54 -52.35 16.70
C ASP A 492 -22.65 -52.21 18.22
N SER A 493 -23.69 -51.53 18.69
CA SER A 493 -23.99 -51.36 20.12
C SER A 493 -24.63 -52.58 20.79
N ASN A 494 -24.87 -53.66 20.05
CA ASN A 494 -25.58 -54.86 20.48
C ASN A 494 -26.92 -54.56 21.19
N PRO A 495 -27.85 -53.83 20.56
CA PRO A 495 -29.12 -53.45 21.18
C PRO A 495 -30.13 -54.61 21.30
N CYS A 496 -29.91 -55.73 20.59
CA CYS A 496 -30.83 -56.86 20.54
C CYS A 496 -30.52 -57.94 21.58
N ASP A 497 -31.54 -58.68 22.01
CA ASP A 497 -31.43 -59.79 22.98
C ASP A 497 -30.58 -60.94 22.41
N THR A 498 -29.34 -61.03 22.89
CA THR A 498 -28.39 -62.08 22.52
C THR A 498 -28.67 -63.41 23.21
N SER A 499 -29.43 -63.43 24.30
CA SER A 499 -29.71 -64.64 25.09
C SER A 499 -30.65 -65.60 24.34
N ASN A 500 -31.53 -65.05 23.49
CA ASN A 500 -32.50 -65.81 22.70
C ASN A 500 -32.36 -65.55 21.20
N MET A 501 -31.15 -65.18 20.76
CA MET A 501 -30.75 -65.07 19.35
C MET A 501 -31.63 -64.11 18.52
N ALA A 502 -31.99 -62.94 19.07
CA ALA A 502 -32.67 -61.90 18.31
C ALA A 502 -31.81 -61.46 17.12
N ILE A 503 -32.43 -61.33 15.94
CA ILE A 503 -31.77 -60.89 14.72
C ILE A 503 -31.77 -59.37 14.72
N CYS A 504 -30.57 -58.78 14.68
CA CYS A 504 -30.37 -57.35 14.50
C CYS A 504 -30.31 -57.03 13.01
N ALA A 505 -31.09 -56.05 12.59
CA ALA A 505 -30.97 -55.42 11.28
C ALA A 505 -30.80 -53.91 11.48
N ASP A 506 -29.76 -53.37 10.87
CA ASP A 506 -29.50 -51.94 10.88
C ASP A 506 -30.64 -51.14 10.22
N VAL A 507 -30.88 -49.93 10.71
CA VAL A 507 -31.79 -48.97 10.07
C VAL A 507 -30.95 -48.10 9.15
N PRO A 508 -31.04 -48.26 7.81
CA PRO A 508 -30.20 -47.51 6.90
C PRO A 508 -30.39 -46.00 7.08
N ALA A 509 -29.30 -45.24 6.99
CA ALA A 509 -29.36 -43.79 6.98
C ALA A 509 -30.36 -43.26 5.92
N PRO A 510 -31.11 -42.17 6.20
CA PRO A 510 -30.95 -41.23 7.32
C PRO A 510 -31.61 -41.66 8.63
N GLY A 511 -32.13 -42.89 8.71
CA GLY A 511 -32.59 -43.45 9.98
C GLY A 511 -31.42 -43.67 10.96
N THR A 512 -31.74 -43.79 12.25
CA THR A 512 -30.73 -44.06 13.29
C THR A 512 -31.16 -45.25 14.13
N GLY A 513 -30.22 -46.14 14.46
CA GLY A 513 -30.42 -47.25 15.38
C GLY A 513 -30.62 -48.58 14.65
N ALA A 514 -31.18 -49.57 15.35
CA ALA A 514 -31.38 -50.91 14.80
C ALA A 514 -32.79 -51.43 15.08
N THR A 515 -33.25 -52.34 14.22
CA THR A 515 -34.46 -53.12 14.42
C THR A 515 -34.10 -54.53 14.90
N CYS A 516 -34.74 -54.96 16.00
CA CYS A 516 -34.56 -56.29 16.56
C CYS A 516 -35.78 -57.14 16.26
N THR A 517 -35.57 -58.35 15.73
CA THR A 517 -36.65 -59.29 15.44
C THR A 517 -36.39 -60.63 16.10
N CYS A 518 -37.40 -61.17 16.78
CA CYS A 518 -37.26 -62.46 17.42
C CYS A 518 -37.26 -63.62 16.41
N PRO A 519 -36.43 -64.65 16.63
CA PRO A 519 -36.43 -65.84 15.80
C PRO A 519 -37.77 -66.60 15.92
N PRO A 520 -38.11 -67.46 14.93
CA PRO A 520 -39.34 -68.24 14.95
C PRO A 520 -39.55 -69.03 16.26
N GLY A 521 -40.73 -68.90 16.87
CA GLY A 521 -41.09 -69.57 18.14
C GLY A 521 -40.91 -68.72 19.40
N TYR A 522 -40.34 -67.51 19.26
CA TYR A 522 -40.16 -66.53 20.31
C TYR A 522 -41.04 -65.29 20.06
N TRP A 523 -41.40 -64.59 21.14
CA TRP A 523 -42.19 -63.36 21.11
C TRP A 523 -41.54 -62.27 21.99
N GLY A 524 -41.88 -61.02 21.73
CA GLY A 524 -41.33 -59.85 22.42
C GLY A 524 -40.82 -58.78 21.45
N ASP A 525 -40.20 -57.75 21.99
CA ASP A 525 -39.60 -56.62 21.24
C ASP A 525 -38.18 -56.90 20.73
N GLY A 526 -37.57 -58.00 21.16
CA GLY A 526 -36.22 -58.41 20.73
C GLY A 526 -35.10 -57.52 21.22
N LEU A 527 -35.38 -56.50 22.05
CA LEU A 527 -34.39 -55.59 22.63
C LEU A 527 -33.80 -56.17 23.92
N SER A 528 -32.51 -55.97 24.15
CA SER A 528 -31.84 -56.39 25.38
C SER A 528 -32.27 -55.60 26.62
N SER A 529 -32.66 -54.33 26.42
CA SER A 529 -33.20 -53.43 27.46
C SER A 529 -34.73 -53.54 27.61
N GLY A 530 -35.39 -54.34 26.77
CA GLY A 530 -36.84 -54.47 26.69
C GLY A 530 -37.36 -55.82 27.19
N THR A 531 -38.44 -56.30 26.57
CA THR A 531 -39.01 -57.64 26.86
C THR A 531 -38.15 -58.80 26.33
N GLY A 532 -37.17 -58.51 25.49
CA GLY A 532 -36.31 -59.51 24.86
C GLY A 532 -37.09 -60.47 23.98
N CYS A 533 -36.53 -61.64 23.71
CA CYS A 533 -37.23 -62.71 23.02
C CYS A 533 -37.56 -63.85 23.99
N THR A 534 -38.84 -64.01 24.34
CA THR A 534 -39.30 -65.08 25.23
C THR A 534 -39.91 -66.22 24.43
N GLY A 535 -39.58 -67.48 24.76
CA GLY A 535 -40.19 -68.64 24.10
C GLY A 535 -41.65 -68.83 24.51
N CYS A 536 -42.57 -69.07 23.55
CA CYS A 536 -44.00 -69.21 23.86
C CYS A 536 -44.34 -70.40 24.78
N ALA A 537 -43.46 -71.40 24.88
CA ALA A 537 -43.66 -72.59 25.71
C ALA A 537 -43.51 -72.34 27.22
N SER A 538 -42.93 -71.20 27.64
CA SER A 538 -42.77 -70.85 29.06
C SER A 538 -44.06 -70.30 29.71
N LEU A 539 -45.06 -69.93 28.90
CA LEU A 539 -46.34 -69.35 29.35
C LEU A 539 -47.31 -70.38 29.97
N TYR A 540 -46.99 -71.68 29.96
CA TYR A 540 -47.78 -72.74 30.60
C TYR A 540 -46.88 -73.73 31.36
N PRO A 541 -47.21 -74.13 32.60
CA PRO A 541 -46.46 -75.17 33.29
C PRO A 541 -46.64 -76.57 32.67
N ALA A 542 -45.49 -77.21 32.36
CA ALA A 542 -45.11 -78.63 32.21
C ALA A 542 -46.04 -79.73 31.59
N LEU A 543 -47.31 -79.51 31.25
CA LEU A 543 -48.23 -80.59 30.83
C LEU A 543 -48.93 -80.39 29.47
N VAL A 544 -48.43 -79.47 28.65
CA VAL A 544 -49.05 -79.10 27.37
C VAL A 544 -48.07 -79.29 26.21
N PRO A 545 -48.43 -79.99 25.11
CA PRO A 545 -47.53 -80.18 23.98
C PRO A 545 -47.16 -78.85 23.31
N ALA A 546 -45.87 -78.64 23.04
CA ALA A 546 -45.36 -77.47 22.31
C ALA A 546 -46.03 -77.25 20.93
N SER A 547 -46.52 -78.33 20.31
CA SER A 547 -47.29 -78.29 19.05
C SER A 547 -48.64 -77.59 19.14
N ASN A 548 -49.08 -77.21 20.35
CA ASN A 548 -50.28 -76.41 20.55
C ASN A 548 -50.06 -74.90 20.51
N PHE A 549 -48.79 -74.46 20.44
CA PHE A 549 -48.42 -73.05 20.34
C PHE A 549 -48.10 -72.65 18.90
N GLY A 550 -48.50 -71.45 18.52
CA GLY A 550 -48.11 -70.80 17.27
C GLY A 550 -47.75 -69.33 17.52
N VAL A 551 -46.84 -68.79 16.70
CA VAL A 551 -46.45 -67.38 16.76
C VAL A 551 -46.85 -66.69 15.48
N TYR A 552 -47.52 -65.54 15.61
CA TYR A 552 -47.83 -64.68 14.47
C TYR A 552 -47.86 -63.22 14.90
N GLN A 553 -47.14 -62.37 14.16
CA GLN A 553 -47.01 -60.93 14.43
C GLN A 553 -46.63 -60.61 15.90
N GLY A 554 -45.62 -61.29 16.43
CA GLY A 554 -45.12 -61.06 17.79
C GLY A 554 -46.05 -61.51 18.92
N LYS A 555 -47.15 -62.21 18.61
CA LYS A 555 -48.08 -62.77 19.60
C LYS A 555 -47.98 -64.29 19.63
N CYS A 556 -48.08 -64.86 20.83
CA CYS A 556 -48.23 -66.30 21.00
C CYS A 556 -49.71 -66.67 21.00
N PHE A 557 -50.02 -67.78 20.39
CA PHE A 557 -51.37 -68.35 20.38
C PHE A 557 -51.30 -69.77 20.87
N TRP A 558 -52.25 -70.13 21.72
CA TRP A 558 -52.41 -71.49 22.20
C TRP A 558 -53.81 -71.99 21.88
N SER A 559 -53.91 -73.23 21.41
CA SER A 559 -55.21 -73.87 21.20
C SER A 559 -55.35 -75.13 22.04
N SER A 560 -56.47 -75.22 22.76
CA SER A 560 -56.90 -76.44 23.46
C SER A 560 -57.08 -77.62 22.49
N ASP A 561 -56.83 -78.84 22.97
CA ASP A 561 -56.98 -80.04 22.14
C ASP A 561 -58.44 -80.48 22.06
N ALA A 562 -59.05 -80.26 20.90
CA ALA A 562 -60.43 -80.66 20.59
C ALA A 562 -60.70 -82.18 20.70
N ARG A 563 -59.66 -83.03 20.86
CA ARG A 563 -59.80 -84.48 21.10
C ARG A 563 -60.11 -84.83 22.56
N ARG A 564 -59.72 -83.99 23.52
CA ARG A 564 -59.89 -84.27 24.95
C ARG A 564 -61.17 -83.59 25.43
N HIS A 565 -62.20 -84.37 25.73
CA HIS A 565 -63.45 -83.83 26.32
C HIS A 565 -63.21 -83.00 27.59
N LYS A 566 -62.12 -83.29 28.32
CA LYS A 566 -61.65 -82.54 29.50
C LYS A 566 -61.02 -81.17 29.20
N GLN A 567 -60.94 -80.73 27.94
CA GLN A 567 -60.41 -79.40 27.55
C GLN A 567 -61.45 -78.55 26.82
N ARG A 568 -62.73 -78.80 27.09
CA ARG A 568 -63.86 -78.00 26.61
C ARG A 568 -64.45 -77.29 27.81
N GLU A 569 -64.58 -75.97 27.70
CA GLU A 569 -65.00 -75.12 28.80
C GLU A 569 -66.18 -74.24 28.36
N THR A 570 -66.96 -73.75 29.32
CA THR A 570 -67.89 -72.64 29.07
C THR A 570 -67.10 -71.40 28.68
N TYR A 571 -67.74 -70.40 28.07
CA TYR A 571 -67.04 -69.19 27.64
C TYR A 571 -66.29 -68.50 28.79
N ALA A 572 -66.97 -68.34 29.93
CA ALA A 572 -66.38 -67.70 31.12
C ALA A 572 -65.19 -68.49 31.68
N ALA A 573 -65.28 -69.82 31.72
CA ALA A 573 -64.19 -70.68 32.18
C ALA A 573 -63.00 -70.67 31.20
N ALA A 574 -63.26 -70.70 29.89
CA ALA A 574 -62.23 -70.59 28.86
C ALA A 574 -61.48 -69.24 28.94
N LEU A 575 -62.22 -68.13 29.07
CA LEU A 575 -61.64 -66.80 29.24
C LEU A 575 -60.82 -66.70 30.52
N LYS A 576 -61.32 -67.26 31.63
CA LYS A 576 -60.57 -67.33 32.89
C LYS A 576 -59.26 -68.07 32.73
N VAL A 577 -59.24 -69.23 32.06
CA VAL A 577 -57.99 -69.97 31.82
C VAL A 577 -56.99 -69.14 31.01
N CYS A 578 -57.44 -68.44 29.96
CA CYS A 578 -56.53 -67.57 29.21
C CYS A 578 -55.98 -66.44 30.09
N ARG A 579 -56.83 -65.81 30.92
CA ARG A 579 -56.45 -64.70 31.82
C ARG A 579 -55.50 -65.13 32.94
N ASP A 580 -55.76 -66.27 33.58
CA ASP A 580 -54.89 -66.84 34.63
C ASP A 580 -53.46 -67.09 34.10
N ASN A 581 -53.28 -67.25 32.78
CA ASN A 581 -51.99 -67.44 32.13
C ASN A 581 -51.51 -66.18 31.38
N GLY A 582 -51.99 -64.98 31.75
CA GLY A 582 -51.52 -63.71 31.20
C GLY A 582 -51.96 -63.42 29.76
N GLY A 583 -53.06 -64.02 29.32
CA GLY A 583 -53.61 -63.84 27.99
C GLY A 583 -55.12 -63.60 27.97
N THR A 584 -55.71 -63.68 26.80
CA THR A 584 -57.16 -63.58 26.60
C THR A 584 -57.60 -64.55 25.51
N LEU A 585 -58.91 -64.71 25.28
CA LEU A 585 -59.37 -65.48 24.12
C LEU A 585 -58.95 -64.78 22.82
N ILE A 586 -58.71 -65.56 21.77
CA ILE A 586 -58.21 -65.06 20.49
C ILE A 586 -59.12 -63.94 19.94
N MET A 587 -58.50 -62.82 19.54
CA MET A 587 -59.20 -61.73 18.86
C MET A 587 -58.79 -61.73 17.39
N LEU A 588 -59.73 -62.08 16.51
CA LEU A 588 -59.50 -62.17 15.06
C LEU A 588 -59.85 -60.85 14.39
N LYS A 589 -59.03 -59.82 14.61
CA LYS A 589 -59.31 -58.45 14.14
C LYS A 589 -58.99 -58.21 12.66
N ASP A 590 -58.23 -59.11 12.04
CA ASP A 590 -57.85 -59.01 10.63
C ASP A 590 -57.83 -60.39 9.93
N ARG A 591 -57.91 -60.34 8.60
CA ARG A 591 -57.96 -61.53 7.74
C ARG A 591 -56.68 -62.36 7.79
N ALA A 592 -55.53 -61.74 8.01
CA ALA A 592 -54.24 -62.41 8.00
C ALA A 592 -54.06 -63.25 9.29
N THR A 593 -54.38 -62.68 10.45
CA THR A 593 -54.45 -63.39 11.73
C THR A 593 -55.44 -64.55 11.67
N GLN A 594 -56.64 -64.34 11.15
CA GLN A 594 -57.61 -65.43 10.97
C GLN A 594 -57.05 -66.55 10.08
N THR A 595 -56.41 -66.21 8.97
CA THR A 595 -55.82 -67.19 8.05
C THR A 595 -54.69 -67.98 8.71
N PHE A 596 -53.81 -67.31 9.47
CA PHE A 596 -52.76 -67.95 10.24
C PHE A 596 -53.33 -68.95 11.25
N ILE A 597 -54.28 -68.53 12.08
CA ILE A 597 -54.91 -69.39 13.10
C ILE A 597 -55.56 -70.61 12.45
N LEU A 598 -56.26 -70.40 11.33
CA LEU A 598 -56.88 -71.50 10.60
C LEU A 598 -55.85 -72.48 10.05
N ASN A 599 -54.69 -72.02 9.58
CA ASN A 599 -53.59 -72.85 9.12
C ASN A 599 -52.93 -73.59 10.28
N HIS A 600 -52.66 -72.94 11.41
CA HIS A 600 -52.13 -73.58 12.62
C HIS A 600 -53.05 -74.71 13.11
N LEU A 601 -54.36 -74.53 13.00
CA LEU A 601 -55.34 -75.58 13.30
C LEU A 601 -55.41 -76.70 12.22
N LYS A 602 -54.66 -76.66 11.10
CA LYS A 602 -54.69 -77.68 10.01
C LYS A 602 -53.85 -78.91 10.35
N ASP A 603 -52.72 -78.74 11.03
CA ASP A 603 -51.75 -79.82 11.28
C ASP A 603 -52.22 -80.83 12.33
N LYS A 604 -53.27 -80.50 13.10
CA LYS A 604 -53.86 -81.38 14.12
C LYS A 604 -54.93 -82.32 13.51
N ARG A 605 -54.55 -83.19 12.56
CA ARG A 605 -55.45 -84.14 11.88
C ARG A 605 -56.03 -85.18 12.84
N VAL A 606 -57.36 -85.29 12.88
CA VAL A 606 -58.10 -86.38 13.55
C VAL A 606 -59.17 -86.89 12.59
N ARG A 607 -59.14 -88.20 12.27
CA ARG A 607 -60.20 -88.88 11.50
C ARG A 607 -61.47 -88.95 12.36
N GLY A 608 -62.61 -88.47 11.85
CA GLY A 608 -63.92 -89.01 12.23
C GLY A 608 -64.90 -88.23 13.13
N ARG A 609 -64.78 -86.92 13.44
CA ARG A 609 -65.86 -86.17 14.14
C ARG A 609 -66.21 -84.81 13.50
N LYS A 610 -67.51 -84.49 13.53
CA LYS A 610 -68.22 -83.49 12.69
C LYS A 610 -68.29 -82.04 13.21
N GLU A 611 -67.76 -81.67 14.38
CA GLU A 611 -67.83 -80.27 14.83
C GLU A 611 -66.47 -79.76 15.38
N ARG A 612 -65.95 -78.70 14.74
CA ARG A 612 -64.69 -78.00 15.09
C ARG A 612 -65.00 -76.53 15.37
N ARG A 613 -65.67 -76.26 16.50
CA ARG A 613 -65.97 -74.89 16.96
C ARG A 613 -65.03 -74.55 18.11
N PHE A 614 -64.37 -73.41 18.05
CA PHE A 614 -63.50 -72.90 19.11
C PHE A 614 -64.03 -71.59 19.64
N TRP A 615 -64.09 -71.39 20.96
CA TRP A 615 -64.35 -70.07 21.53
C TRP A 615 -63.29 -69.07 21.07
N MET A 616 -63.77 -67.89 20.69
CA MET A 616 -62.95 -66.70 20.41
C MET A 616 -63.39 -65.57 21.32
N GLY A 617 -62.57 -64.55 21.47
CA GLY A 617 -62.79 -63.50 22.45
C GLY A 617 -63.77 -62.42 22.02
N LEU A 618 -64.94 -62.81 21.49
CA LEU A 618 -66.00 -61.93 21.02
C LEU A 618 -67.33 -62.37 21.64
N ASP A 619 -68.03 -61.45 22.29
CA ASP A 619 -69.27 -61.67 23.02
C ASP A 619 -70.10 -60.37 23.11
N ASP A 620 -71.37 -60.46 23.49
CA ASP A 620 -72.25 -59.32 23.75
C ASP A 620 -72.73 -59.23 25.22
N LEU A 621 -71.98 -59.83 26.15
CA LEU A 621 -72.39 -59.96 27.55
C LEU A 621 -72.52 -58.62 28.28
N ASN A 622 -71.84 -57.59 27.80
CA ASN A 622 -71.88 -56.25 28.39
C ASN A 622 -73.03 -55.39 27.84
N ALA A 623 -73.50 -55.69 26.63
CA ALA A 623 -74.58 -54.97 25.97
C ALA A 623 -75.19 -55.87 24.88
N GLU A 624 -76.41 -56.35 25.13
CA GLU A 624 -77.15 -57.23 24.22
C GLU A 624 -77.10 -56.74 22.78
N LYS A 625 -76.71 -57.63 21.85
CA LYS A 625 -76.51 -57.36 20.41
C LYS A 625 -75.36 -56.42 20.04
N VAL A 626 -74.53 -56.01 21.00
CA VAL A 626 -73.31 -55.22 20.77
C VAL A 626 -72.08 -56.09 21.02
N PHE A 627 -71.57 -56.72 19.95
CA PHE A 627 -70.39 -57.58 20.05
C PHE A 627 -69.10 -56.77 20.28
N LEU A 628 -68.47 -57.01 21.42
CA LEU A 628 -67.17 -56.44 21.80
C LEU A 628 -66.13 -57.56 21.90
N TRP A 629 -64.90 -57.23 21.53
CA TRP A 629 -63.77 -58.09 21.82
C TRP A 629 -63.48 -58.08 23.34
N ASN A 630 -62.84 -59.11 23.87
CA ASN A 630 -62.54 -59.20 25.31
C ASN A 630 -61.59 -58.10 25.84
N ASP A 631 -60.98 -57.31 24.97
CA ASP A 631 -60.22 -56.11 25.32
C ASP A 631 -61.08 -54.82 25.32
N GLY A 632 -62.39 -54.95 25.13
CA GLY A 632 -63.35 -53.85 25.09
C GLY A 632 -63.47 -53.16 23.74
N THR A 633 -62.64 -53.52 22.75
CA THR A 633 -62.72 -52.87 21.43
C THR A 633 -63.94 -53.34 20.63
N PRO A 634 -64.55 -52.47 19.82
CA PRO A 634 -65.65 -52.87 18.96
C PRO A 634 -65.18 -53.86 17.88
N LEU A 635 -66.11 -54.66 17.36
CA LEU A 635 -65.86 -55.68 16.33
C LEU A 635 -64.99 -55.21 15.15
N GLY A 636 -65.17 -53.96 14.71
CA GLY A 636 -64.45 -53.38 13.58
C GLY A 636 -64.94 -53.88 12.21
N GLY A 637 -64.14 -53.63 11.16
CA GLY A 637 -64.53 -53.90 9.76
C GLY A 637 -64.39 -55.36 9.32
N HIS A 638 -63.58 -56.18 10.00
CA HIS A 638 -63.38 -57.59 9.66
C HIS A 638 -64.32 -58.48 10.48
N ASN A 639 -65.24 -59.19 9.82
CA ASN A 639 -66.08 -60.19 10.45
C ASN A 639 -66.38 -61.35 9.49
N SER A 640 -66.70 -62.52 10.03
CA SER A 640 -67.00 -63.72 9.24
C SER A 640 -68.27 -64.44 9.73
N PHE A 641 -69.24 -63.69 10.24
CA PHE A 641 -70.49 -64.25 10.76
C PHE A 641 -71.26 -65.04 9.70
N LYS A 642 -71.88 -66.15 10.12
CA LYS A 642 -72.93 -66.81 9.34
C LYS A 642 -74.28 -66.28 9.81
N SER A 643 -75.02 -65.58 8.93
CA SER A 643 -76.39 -65.17 9.21
C SER A 643 -77.27 -66.41 9.52
N THR A 644 -78.20 -66.25 10.47
CA THR A 644 -79.32 -67.15 10.84
C THR A 644 -79.27 -67.97 12.14
N ALA A 645 -78.62 -67.52 13.22
CA ALA A 645 -78.89 -68.08 14.55
C ALA A 645 -79.85 -67.15 15.34
N PRO A 646 -80.91 -67.67 15.99
CA PRO A 646 -81.74 -66.87 16.89
C PRO A 646 -80.93 -66.44 18.12
N HIS A 647 -80.97 -65.14 18.43
CA HIS A 647 -80.28 -64.52 19.57
C HIS A 647 -80.95 -64.94 20.89
N LYS A 648 -80.15 -65.32 21.88
CA LYS A 648 -80.56 -65.42 23.29
C LYS A 648 -79.93 -64.26 24.07
N GLU A 649 -80.40 -63.96 25.27
CA GLU A 649 -79.90 -62.86 26.13
C GLU A 649 -78.39 -62.91 26.51
N ARG A 650 -77.64 -63.96 26.11
CA ARG A 650 -76.20 -64.14 26.38
C ARG A 650 -75.53 -64.85 25.20
N ASP A 651 -74.99 -64.09 24.24
CA ASP A 651 -74.47 -64.60 22.98
C ASP A 651 -72.93 -64.53 22.91
N CYS A 652 -72.29 -65.69 22.83
CA CYS A 652 -70.83 -65.83 22.70
C CYS A 652 -70.44 -66.39 21.33
N VAL A 653 -69.24 -66.06 20.82
CA VAL A 653 -68.87 -66.39 19.43
C VAL A 653 -67.85 -67.52 19.34
N THR A 654 -68.12 -68.46 18.43
CA THR A 654 -67.19 -69.55 18.08
C THR A 654 -66.66 -69.45 16.65
N LEU A 655 -65.39 -69.77 16.45
CA LEU A 655 -64.76 -70.01 15.15
C LEU A 655 -65.07 -71.44 14.70
N TRP A 656 -65.82 -71.60 13.60
CA TRP A 656 -66.05 -72.92 13.02
C TRP A 656 -65.15 -73.18 11.82
N LYS A 657 -64.43 -74.30 11.87
CA LYS A 657 -63.57 -74.77 10.77
C LYS A 657 -64.11 -76.04 10.12
N PRO A 658 -64.77 -75.96 8.95
CA PRO A 658 -65.12 -77.13 8.15
C PRO A 658 -63.93 -77.69 7.35
N GLN A 659 -63.98 -78.97 6.97
CA GLN A 659 -62.93 -79.61 6.16
C GLN A 659 -62.82 -79.07 4.72
N LYS A 660 -63.90 -78.55 4.13
CA LYS A 660 -63.97 -78.15 2.69
C LYS A 660 -64.74 -76.84 2.44
N ARG A 661 -65.01 -76.02 3.45
CA ARG A 661 -65.79 -74.77 3.31
C ARG A 661 -65.06 -73.58 3.91
N VAL A 662 -65.52 -72.37 3.58
CA VAL A 662 -65.01 -71.13 4.17
C VAL A 662 -65.29 -71.14 5.68
N PRO A 663 -64.28 -70.88 6.53
CA PRO A 663 -64.48 -70.74 7.97
C PRO A 663 -65.43 -69.58 8.28
N ARG A 664 -66.33 -69.79 9.24
CA ARG A 664 -67.33 -68.81 9.65
C ARG A 664 -67.44 -68.73 11.15
N TRP A 665 -67.91 -67.60 11.64
CA TRP A 665 -68.17 -67.34 13.04
C TRP A 665 -69.64 -67.62 13.35
N TYR A 666 -69.88 -68.22 14.50
CA TYR A 666 -71.22 -68.64 14.92
C TYR A 666 -71.48 -68.15 16.33
N ILE A 667 -72.63 -67.52 16.50
CA ILE A 667 -73.18 -67.16 17.80
C ILE A 667 -73.69 -68.44 18.48
N LYS A 668 -73.35 -68.59 19.75
CA LYS A 668 -73.64 -69.74 20.60
C LYS A 668 -73.93 -69.28 22.02
N ASP A 669 -74.78 -70.06 22.67
CA ASP A 669 -75.05 -69.96 24.09
C ASP A 669 -73.73 -70.08 24.89
N CYS A 670 -73.41 -69.06 25.69
CA CYS A 670 -72.15 -68.93 26.43
C CYS A 670 -71.90 -70.06 27.43
N ASP A 671 -72.97 -70.73 27.89
CA ASP A 671 -72.89 -71.82 28.86
C ASP A 671 -72.57 -73.18 28.20
N MET A 672 -72.47 -73.22 26.87
CA MET A 672 -72.03 -74.41 26.13
C MET A 672 -70.52 -74.66 26.27
N SER A 673 -70.13 -75.92 26.37
CA SER A 673 -68.70 -76.27 26.44
C SER A 673 -68.09 -76.46 25.06
N TYR A 674 -67.11 -75.63 24.69
CA TYR A 674 -66.31 -75.75 23.46
C TYR A 674 -64.81 -75.70 23.77
N PRO A 675 -63.95 -76.27 22.90
CA PRO A 675 -62.54 -75.93 22.94
C PRO A 675 -62.38 -74.43 22.66
N TYR A 676 -61.25 -73.86 23.03
CA TYR A 676 -60.96 -72.43 22.96
C TYR A 676 -59.52 -72.18 22.51
N ILE A 677 -59.26 -70.95 22.09
CA ILE A 677 -57.94 -70.50 21.65
C ILE A 677 -57.59 -69.26 22.47
N CYS A 678 -56.45 -69.30 23.14
CA CYS A 678 -55.89 -68.16 23.85
C CYS A 678 -54.87 -67.43 22.98
N GLN A 679 -54.73 -66.13 23.20
CA GLN A 679 -53.66 -65.29 22.67
C GLN A 679 -52.92 -64.59 23.81
N PHE A 680 -51.62 -64.40 23.64
CA PHE A 680 -50.70 -63.80 24.60
C PHE A 680 -49.77 -62.82 23.87
N GLY A 681 -49.27 -61.79 24.56
CA GLY A 681 -48.34 -60.82 23.99
C GLY A 681 -48.99 -59.56 23.38
N GLY A 682 -50.14 -59.13 23.88
CA GLY A 682 -50.60 -57.74 23.75
C GLY A 682 -50.47 -57.07 25.10
N GLY A 683 -49.72 -55.98 25.20
CA GLY A 683 -49.46 -55.29 26.46
C GLY A 683 -50.74 -54.99 27.25
N GLY A 684 -50.68 -55.25 28.56
CA GLY A 684 -51.66 -54.77 29.54
C GLY A 684 -52.98 -55.54 29.63
N TYR A 685 -52.96 -56.74 30.22
CA TYR A 685 -54.14 -57.29 30.86
C TYR A 685 -53.75 -57.69 32.29
N LYS A 686 -53.96 -56.76 33.23
CA LYS A 686 -53.98 -57.07 34.66
C LYS A 686 -55.34 -57.65 35.04
#